data_AF-A0A818J2E5-F1
#
_entry.id   AF-A0A818J2E5-F1
#
_cell.length_a   1.000
_cell.length_b   1.000
_cell.length_c   1.000
_cell.angle_alpha   90.00
_cell.angle_beta   90.00
_cell.angle_gamma   90.00
#
_symmetry.space_group_name_H-M   'P 1'
#
loop_
_entity.id
_entity.type
_entity.pdbx_description
1 polymer ?
#
loop_
_entity_poly.entity_id
_entity_poly.type
_entity_poly.pdbx_seq_one_letter_code
_entity_poly.pdbx_strand_id
1 'polypeptide(L)'
;MVINESINDIYFDASLNCLITDVTIDYLFEVRQSTLIDEHFLRMLCTIGSWAMWNRLKRSHSTSVKWKNQPTFFQLNNETDRLLRGILTYINRHFRENPMSNVQVAVFTWAQSIMDVIPFVPFFVKTGYPEATLEWLSIEPNETMISLRSWRESLDFVHNLARHESGVKALNQLGAISILKAWKGRYLSESTLSNDENYEDLRVVYYMSYALLLEPALLKRENSMDLQVALDHILDRAVQAFQSTSLHYGPYHVSEFWTALARFTVNDECLLYMLIREDMFEFSMQKFLEYNKLLLLDVNSESSDLDTLMCSLLYTIFWSISFQTNYHVKLKTNTEFVGFIQQTAKMNSNDGYVGSIRQSANGILFNLDLIQQSHLPSKPDIDDHIDGVKVMISYSHKDSAFCRRLVNTLKDQVQGDLWVDFIKLEPPYEDDWEEIAEAISNCDVVAMIVTADYCSSKSCRREVIHSDKRNKPMIPIYQGSEYEPDDWFEIRAGSATWVRFGSMNSDEEVMQTLVKLINSHKKTKNRSDVAIVSQKPYLENNHTVPPIMILTQTSDILSSPLPDPVPLLPLPTSNLTTSSLVTTPRKPIEQWTSEEVHQWLCLPPSILQFSSGRALLAYARLIPDEDAERDEYERSLKKRGLTREQWANLICSLKTLRLLHIMETSSKALPEQWSSDEVKCWFEQNKLSNYLIDTFAFVDGMELVIYAKMMTTALVRIDSEYDRLRTRIQARYNGQDLLQLDEYVRLVRALKKIVEQSQL
;
A
#
# COMPACT_ATOMS: atom_id res chain seq x y z
N MET A 1 7.01 22.24 -0.07
CA MET A 1 8.29 21.98 0.64
C MET A 1 8.44 20.48 0.84
N VAL A 2 9.38 19.84 0.16
CA VAL A 2 9.81 18.47 0.48
C VAL A 2 10.76 18.59 1.67
N ILE A 3 10.30 18.13 2.83
CA ILE A 3 11.14 18.02 4.02
C ILE A 3 12.02 16.79 3.84
N ASN A 4 13.33 16.95 4.08
CA ASN A 4 14.31 15.85 4.04
C ASN A 4 13.84 14.73 4.99
N GLU A 5 13.91 13.47 4.57
CA GLU A 5 13.43 12.30 5.36
C GLU A 5 14.03 12.27 6.77
N SER A 6 15.30 12.66 6.91
CA SER A 6 15.96 12.81 8.22
C SER A 6 15.23 13.77 9.16
N ILE A 7 14.55 14.78 8.63
CA ILE A 7 13.82 15.78 9.42
C ILE A 7 12.46 15.24 9.87
N ASN A 8 11.77 14.44 9.05
CA ASN A 8 10.51 13.80 9.47
C ASN A 8 10.77 12.80 10.62
N ASP A 9 11.85 12.03 10.53
CA ASP A 9 12.26 11.11 11.59
C ASP A 9 12.56 11.86 12.89
N ILE A 10 13.29 12.98 12.81
CA ILE A 10 13.55 13.85 13.98
C ILE A 10 12.25 14.36 14.61
N TYR A 11 11.28 14.83 13.82
CA TYR A 11 10.01 15.34 14.35
C TYR A 11 9.16 14.23 14.97
N PHE A 12 9.14 13.06 14.37
CA PHE A 12 8.44 11.92 14.91
C PHE A 12 9.07 11.44 16.22
N ASP A 13 10.39 11.25 16.24
CA ASP A 13 11.12 10.82 17.44
C ASP A 13 10.96 11.85 18.57
N ALA A 14 10.99 13.15 18.25
CA ALA A 14 10.72 14.20 19.23
C ALA A 14 9.30 14.12 19.81
N SER A 15 8.28 13.93 18.96
CA SER A 15 6.89 13.71 19.38
C SER A 15 6.78 12.48 20.28
N LEU A 16 7.30 11.33 19.83
CA LEU A 16 7.27 10.07 20.57
C LEU A 16 7.96 10.17 21.93
N ASN A 17 9.17 10.74 21.98
CA ASN A 17 9.93 10.91 23.22
C ASN A 17 9.21 11.78 24.26
N CYS A 18 8.41 12.75 23.81
CA CYS A 18 7.60 13.57 24.72
C CYS A 18 6.34 12.83 25.19
N LEU A 19 5.75 12.01 24.31
CA LEU A 19 4.53 11.25 24.60
C LEU A 19 4.79 10.08 25.57
N ILE A 20 5.96 9.43 25.52
CA ILE A 20 6.30 8.29 26.40
C ILE A 20 6.66 8.69 27.84
N THR A 21 6.66 9.98 28.17
CA THR A 21 6.93 10.43 29.55
C THR A 21 5.83 9.99 30.51
N ASP A 22 6.20 9.64 31.75
CA ASP A 22 5.23 9.23 32.79
C ASP A 22 4.13 10.28 32.98
N VAL A 23 4.47 11.57 32.88
CA VAL A 23 3.53 12.68 33.02
C VAL A 23 2.43 12.62 31.95
N THR A 24 2.81 12.40 30.68
CA THR A 24 1.83 12.28 29.58
C THR A 24 1.05 10.98 29.68
N ILE A 25 1.70 9.85 29.97
CA ILE A 25 1.03 8.55 30.10
C ILE A 25 0.01 8.56 31.25
N ASP A 26 0.39 9.07 32.41
CA ASP A 26 -0.50 9.17 33.57
C ASP A 26 -1.69 10.10 33.31
N TYR A 27 -1.52 11.13 32.48
CA TYR A 27 -2.63 11.97 32.01
C TYR A 27 -3.59 11.18 31.13
N LEU A 28 -3.09 10.42 30.16
CA LEU A 28 -3.93 9.58 29.30
C LEU A 28 -4.74 8.54 30.12
N PHE A 29 -4.15 8.00 31.20
CA PHE A 29 -4.82 7.11 32.15
C PHE A 29 -5.65 7.82 33.24
N GLU A 30 -5.54 9.14 33.41
CA GLU A 30 -6.14 9.95 34.49
C GLU A 30 -5.75 9.55 35.93
N VAL A 31 -4.46 9.38 36.20
CA VAL A 31 -3.99 9.06 37.57
C VAL A 31 -3.85 10.31 38.48
N ARG A 32 -3.96 11.56 37.97
CA ARG A 32 -3.92 12.79 38.79
C ARG A 32 -4.86 13.89 38.31
N GLN A 33 -5.45 14.60 39.28
CA GLN A 33 -6.17 15.86 39.04
C GLN A 33 -5.26 16.83 38.27
N SER A 34 -5.67 17.15 37.04
CA SER A 34 -4.93 17.89 36.03
C SER A 34 -4.66 19.34 36.44
N THR A 35 -3.52 19.62 37.05
CA THR A 35 -2.94 20.96 36.94
C THR A 35 -2.17 21.03 35.63
N LEU A 36 -2.90 21.30 34.53
CA LEU A 36 -2.41 21.70 33.21
C LEU A 36 -1.13 20.97 32.73
N ILE A 37 -1.25 19.72 32.29
CA ILE A 37 -0.68 19.46 30.96
C ILE A 37 -1.63 20.20 30.02
N ASP A 38 -1.15 21.27 29.40
CA ASP A 38 -1.91 22.06 28.43
C ASP A 38 -2.45 21.07 27.39
N GLU A 39 -3.77 20.89 27.31
CA GLU A 39 -4.43 20.17 26.21
C GLU A 39 -3.88 20.58 24.83
N HIS A 40 -3.50 21.85 24.72
CA HIS A 40 -2.79 22.43 23.58
C HIS A 40 -1.43 21.78 23.30
N PHE A 41 -0.66 21.41 24.33
CA PHE A 41 0.63 20.74 24.21
C PHE A 41 0.47 19.29 23.73
N LEU A 42 -0.49 18.54 24.29
CA LEU A 42 -0.80 17.19 23.82
C LEU A 42 -1.28 17.22 22.36
N ARG A 43 -2.21 18.12 22.03
CA ARG A 43 -2.65 18.35 20.65
C ARG A 43 -1.47 18.65 19.72
N MET A 44 -0.57 19.56 20.13
CA MET A 44 0.60 19.93 19.34
C MET A 44 1.50 18.73 19.07
N LEU A 45 1.88 17.96 20.10
CA LEU A 45 2.74 16.79 19.95
C LEU A 45 2.13 15.72 19.04
N CYS A 46 0.85 15.41 19.24
CA CYS A 46 0.12 14.47 18.41
C CYS A 46 0.02 14.96 16.95
N THR A 47 -0.23 16.26 16.73
CA THR A 47 -0.31 16.84 15.38
C THR A 47 1.05 16.78 14.67
N ILE A 48 2.14 17.17 15.35
CA ILE A 48 3.50 17.11 14.79
C ILE A 48 3.88 15.67 14.44
N GLY A 49 3.63 14.73 15.36
CA GLY A 49 3.93 13.31 15.14
C GLY A 49 3.14 12.73 13.97
N SER A 50 1.82 13.02 13.91
CA SER A 50 0.95 12.57 12.81
C SER A 50 1.42 13.12 11.46
N TRP A 51 1.73 14.41 11.40
CA TRP A 51 2.18 15.07 10.17
C TRP A 51 3.56 14.59 9.73
N ALA A 52 4.48 14.36 10.66
CA ALA A 52 5.79 13.78 10.39
C ALA A 52 5.65 12.36 9.80
N MET A 53 4.79 11.53 10.38
CA MET A 53 4.46 10.21 9.83
C MET A 53 3.79 10.30 8.47
N TRP A 54 2.80 11.16 8.29
CA TRP A 54 2.13 11.34 7.00
C TRP A 54 3.09 11.79 5.89
N ASN A 55 3.99 12.73 6.16
CA ASN A 55 5.01 13.15 5.19
C ASN A 55 6.04 12.07 4.90
N ARG A 56 6.39 11.25 5.90
CA ARG A 56 7.25 10.08 5.72
C ARG A 56 6.54 9.04 4.83
N LEU A 57 5.29 8.74 5.14
CA LEU A 57 4.46 7.76 4.43
C LEU A 57 4.12 8.20 3.02
N LYS A 58 4.00 9.51 2.73
CA LYS A 58 3.82 10.04 1.38
C LYS A 58 4.80 9.49 0.32
N ARG A 59 5.98 9.03 0.73
CA ARG A 59 6.95 8.32 -0.11
C ARG A 59 7.11 6.84 0.24
N SER A 60 6.66 6.42 1.42
CA SER A 60 6.82 5.08 1.98
C SER A 60 5.48 4.51 2.43
N HIS A 61 4.45 4.54 1.56
CA HIS A 61 3.21 3.82 1.82
C HIS A 61 3.54 2.32 1.75
N SER A 62 3.92 1.81 2.92
CA SER A 62 4.11 0.41 3.20
C SER A 62 2.74 -0.21 3.47
N THR A 63 1.99 -0.48 2.41
CA THR A 63 1.65 -1.89 2.29
C THR A 63 2.97 -2.63 2.25
N SER A 64 3.16 -3.65 3.08
CA SER A 64 4.14 -4.76 2.98
C SER A 64 5.66 -4.48 2.77
N VAL A 65 6.19 -3.27 2.99
CA VAL A 65 7.65 -3.10 3.04
C VAL A 65 8.19 -3.68 4.36
N LYS A 66 8.70 -4.91 4.23
CA LYS A 66 9.51 -5.70 5.17
C LYS A 66 8.78 -6.24 6.40
N TRP A 67 8.10 -7.37 6.22
CA TRP A 67 7.85 -8.34 7.30
C TRP A 67 9.11 -8.74 8.10
N LYS A 68 10.31 -8.45 7.59
CA LYS A 68 11.59 -8.82 8.23
C LYS A 68 12.34 -7.68 8.93
N ASN A 69 12.02 -6.41 8.67
CA ASN A 69 12.70 -5.31 9.34
C ASN A 69 11.65 -4.49 10.12
N GLN A 70 11.55 -4.77 11.42
CA GLN A 70 10.91 -3.83 12.33
C GLN A 70 11.54 -2.45 12.13
N PRO A 71 10.74 -1.39 11.97
CA PRO A 71 11.29 -0.06 11.92
C PRO A 71 12.12 0.18 13.18
N THR A 72 13.41 0.49 13.02
CA THR A 72 14.36 0.56 14.14
C THR A 72 14.00 1.60 15.19
N PHE A 73 13.17 2.57 14.82
CA PHE A 73 12.79 3.73 15.63
C PHE A 73 11.60 3.47 16.59
N PHE A 74 10.76 2.46 16.34
CA PHE A 74 9.62 2.15 17.21
C PHE A 74 9.73 0.70 17.68
N GLN A 75 10.51 0.53 18.74
CA GLN A 75 10.64 -0.74 19.44
C GLN A 75 9.59 -0.80 20.54
N LEU A 76 8.86 -1.91 20.62
CA LEU A 76 7.96 -2.15 21.74
C LEU A 76 8.78 -2.41 23.00
N ASN A 77 8.91 -1.37 23.81
CA ASN A 77 9.41 -1.41 25.17
C ASN A 77 8.23 -1.19 26.15
N ASN A 78 8.49 -1.23 27.45
CA ASN A 78 7.43 -1.05 28.45
C ASN A 78 6.77 0.34 28.37
N GLU A 79 7.49 1.37 27.92
CA GLU A 79 6.99 2.75 27.85
C GLU A 79 6.04 2.95 26.66
N THR A 80 6.40 2.40 25.50
CA THR A 80 5.57 2.43 24.28
C THR A 80 4.32 1.55 24.43
N ASP A 81 4.41 0.38 25.08
CA ASP A 81 3.21 -0.42 25.44
C ASP A 81 2.27 0.37 26.36
N ARG A 82 2.80 1.02 27.41
CA ARG A 82 2.03 1.89 28.30
C ARG A 82 1.40 3.06 27.56
N LEU A 83 2.13 3.72 26.67
CA LEU A 83 1.61 4.82 25.85
C LEU A 83 0.43 4.36 24.99
N LEU A 84 0.57 3.26 24.25
CA LEU A 84 -0.51 2.74 23.40
C LEU A 84 -1.77 2.39 24.21
N ARG A 85 -1.60 1.75 25.38
CA ARG A 85 -2.72 1.47 26.30
C ARG A 85 -3.34 2.75 26.86
N GLY A 86 -2.52 3.76 27.17
CA GLY A 86 -2.97 5.06 27.64
C GLY A 86 -3.80 5.78 26.59
N ILE A 87 -3.31 5.84 25.36
CA ILE A 87 -4.02 6.40 24.21
C ILE A 87 -5.36 5.70 24.01
N LEU A 88 -5.39 4.36 24.02
CA LEU A 88 -6.63 3.60 23.89
C LEU A 88 -7.62 3.92 25.02
N THR A 89 -7.13 4.02 26.26
CA THR A 89 -7.95 4.38 27.43
C THR A 89 -8.55 5.77 27.28
N TYR A 90 -7.74 6.75 26.86
CA TYR A 90 -8.19 8.11 26.59
C TYR A 90 -9.26 8.13 25.48
N ILE A 91 -9.01 7.44 24.36
CA ILE A 91 -9.96 7.32 23.25
C ILE A 91 -11.29 6.74 23.73
N ASN A 92 -11.27 5.61 24.45
CA ASN A 92 -12.48 4.94 24.95
C ASN A 92 -13.33 5.83 25.84
N ARG A 93 -12.69 6.61 26.73
CA ARG A 93 -13.38 7.53 27.65
C ARG A 93 -14.16 8.60 26.88
N HIS A 94 -13.55 9.11 25.82
CA HIS A 94 -14.03 10.28 25.10
C HIS A 94 -14.76 9.97 23.78
N PHE A 95 -14.83 8.70 23.37
CA PHE A 95 -15.39 8.28 22.07
C PHE A 95 -16.82 8.77 21.84
N ARG A 96 -17.64 8.84 22.90
CA ARG A 96 -19.05 9.25 22.84
C ARG A 96 -19.26 10.76 22.91
N GLU A 97 -18.21 11.55 23.08
CA GLU A 97 -18.32 13.00 23.12
C GLU A 97 -18.54 13.56 21.71
N ASN A 98 -19.56 14.41 21.56
CA ASN A 98 -19.91 15.04 20.29
C ASN A 98 -20.16 16.54 20.49
N PRO A 99 -19.45 17.44 19.78
CA PRO A 99 -18.37 17.15 18.82
C PRO A 99 -17.07 16.74 19.51
N MET A 100 -16.24 15.95 18.81
CA MET A 100 -14.89 15.63 19.30
C MET A 100 -14.07 16.91 19.46
N SER A 101 -13.37 17.04 20.59
CA SER A 101 -12.44 18.13 20.84
C SER A 101 -11.22 18.05 19.90
N ASN A 102 -10.55 19.18 19.67
CA ASN A 102 -9.34 19.21 18.85
C ASN A 102 -8.21 18.32 19.39
N VAL A 103 -8.18 18.08 20.70
CA VAL A 103 -7.23 17.18 21.36
C VAL A 103 -7.57 15.73 21.04
N GLN A 104 -8.85 15.35 21.17
CA GLN A 104 -9.32 14.01 20.81
C GLN A 104 -9.00 13.71 19.36
N VAL A 105 -9.34 14.63 18.46
CA VAL A 105 -8.97 14.52 17.04
C VAL A 105 -7.48 14.26 16.87
N ALA A 106 -6.61 15.06 17.51
CA ALA A 106 -5.17 14.88 17.37
C ALA A 106 -4.68 13.53 17.92
N VAL A 107 -5.22 13.06 19.05
CA VAL A 107 -4.87 11.76 19.64
C VAL A 107 -5.31 10.60 18.74
N PHE A 108 -6.52 10.66 18.19
CA PHE A 108 -7.03 9.68 17.21
C PHE A 108 -6.15 9.64 15.97
N THR A 109 -5.91 10.80 15.35
CA THR A 109 -5.10 10.90 14.13
C THR A 109 -3.67 10.42 14.36
N TRP A 110 -3.08 10.66 15.54
CA TRP A 110 -1.75 10.13 15.87
C TRP A 110 -1.77 8.61 15.94
N ALA A 111 -2.72 8.02 16.66
CA ALA A 111 -2.84 6.57 16.77
C ALA A 111 -3.03 5.90 15.39
N GLN A 112 -3.89 6.47 14.54
CA GLN A 112 -4.11 5.99 13.18
C GLN A 112 -2.86 6.15 12.30
N SER A 113 -2.18 7.30 12.35
CA SER A 113 -0.97 7.54 11.54
C SER A 113 0.14 6.54 11.83
N ILE A 114 0.21 6.06 13.08
CA ILE A 114 1.15 5.00 13.48
C ILE A 114 0.65 3.63 13.06
N MET A 115 -0.64 3.34 13.24
CA MET A 115 -1.20 2.06 12.83
C MET A 115 -1.17 1.84 11.30
N ASP A 116 -1.24 2.92 10.52
CA ASP A 116 -1.11 2.91 9.06
C ASP A 116 0.26 2.37 8.60
N VAL A 117 1.26 2.39 9.48
CA VAL A 117 2.52 1.66 9.30
C VAL A 117 2.29 0.18 9.66
N ILE A 118 1.99 -0.66 8.66
CA ILE A 118 1.60 -2.08 8.84
C ILE A 118 2.47 -2.87 9.83
N PRO A 119 3.83 -2.77 9.84
CA PRO A 119 4.66 -3.47 10.83
C PRO A 119 4.34 -3.16 12.30
N PHE A 120 3.62 -2.08 12.60
CA PHE A 120 3.17 -1.75 13.95
C PHE A 120 1.84 -2.36 14.34
N VAL A 121 1.05 -2.87 13.40
CA VAL A 121 -0.26 -3.49 13.69
C VAL A 121 -0.18 -4.57 14.79
N PRO A 122 0.81 -5.48 14.84
CA PRO A 122 0.95 -6.43 15.94
C PRO A 122 1.00 -5.80 17.33
N PHE A 123 1.55 -4.59 17.47
CA PHE A 123 1.62 -3.87 18.74
C PHE A 123 0.25 -3.36 19.18
N PHE A 124 -0.55 -2.85 18.25
CA PHE A 124 -1.93 -2.44 18.52
C PHE A 124 -2.83 -3.63 18.84
N VAL A 125 -2.62 -4.77 18.16
CA VAL A 125 -3.31 -6.02 18.50
C VAL A 125 -3.02 -6.42 19.95
N LYS A 126 -1.77 -6.35 20.40
CA LYS A 126 -1.39 -6.70 21.79
C LYS A 126 -1.94 -5.74 22.85
N THR A 127 -2.30 -4.51 22.48
CA THR A 127 -2.74 -3.46 23.41
C THR A 127 -4.25 -3.30 23.50
N GLY A 128 -5.03 -4.14 22.78
CA GLY A 128 -6.50 -4.23 22.93
C GLY A 128 -7.30 -3.38 21.94
N TYR A 129 -6.67 -2.86 20.88
CA TYR A 129 -7.38 -2.09 19.85
C TYR A 129 -8.43 -2.90 19.06
N PRO A 130 -8.22 -4.19 18.73
CA PRO A 130 -9.25 -4.98 18.05
C PRO A 130 -10.58 -5.02 18.81
N GLU A 131 -10.53 -5.33 20.11
CA GLU A 131 -11.71 -5.38 20.99
C GLU A 131 -12.40 -4.02 21.06
N ALA A 132 -11.65 -2.97 21.39
CA ALA A 132 -12.20 -1.62 21.55
C ALA A 132 -12.84 -1.09 20.26
N THR A 133 -12.20 -1.31 19.11
CA THR A 133 -12.72 -0.82 17.82
C THR A 133 -14.04 -1.50 17.45
N LEU A 134 -14.16 -2.80 17.72
CA LEU A 134 -15.41 -3.54 17.49
C LEU A 134 -16.50 -3.17 18.50
N GLU A 135 -16.14 -2.85 19.75
CA GLU A 135 -17.06 -2.29 20.73
C GLU A 135 -17.62 -0.94 20.27
N TRP A 136 -16.78 -0.05 19.71
CA TRP A 136 -17.23 1.23 19.15
C TRP A 136 -18.27 1.04 18.06
N LEU A 137 -18.01 0.14 17.10
CA LEU A 137 -18.95 -0.21 16.01
C LEU A 137 -20.21 -0.93 16.50
N SER A 138 -20.22 -1.44 17.74
CA SER A 138 -21.37 -2.11 18.33
C SER A 138 -22.28 -1.19 19.13
N ILE A 139 -21.93 0.10 19.30
CA ILE A 139 -22.75 1.04 20.07
C ILE A 139 -24.11 1.24 19.39
N GLU A 140 -25.17 1.01 20.16
CA GLU A 140 -26.55 1.21 19.69
C GLU A 140 -26.89 2.71 19.54
N PRO A 141 -27.75 3.06 18.57
CA PRO A 141 -28.20 4.43 18.37
C PRO A 141 -29.23 4.84 19.43
N ASN A 142 -28.81 5.09 20.67
CA ASN A 142 -29.66 5.63 21.73
C ASN A 142 -29.08 6.97 22.25
N GLU A 143 -29.90 8.03 22.26
CA GLU A 143 -29.76 9.42 22.78
C GLU A 143 -28.46 10.23 22.53
N THR A 144 -27.30 9.61 22.32
CA THR A 144 -26.05 10.24 21.88
C THR A 144 -25.85 9.98 20.39
N MET A 145 -25.99 11.02 19.55
CA MET A 145 -25.60 10.94 18.15
C MET A 145 -24.09 10.72 18.05
N ILE A 146 -23.65 9.54 17.63
CA ILE A 146 -22.25 9.32 17.22
C ILE A 146 -22.03 10.05 15.90
N SER A 147 -20.94 10.83 15.81
CA SER A 147 -20.65 11.63 14.62
C SER A 147 -20.19 10.74 13.45
N LEU A 148 -20.42 11.19 12.20
CA LEU A 148 -19.88 10.53 11.00
C LEU A 148 -18.37 10.37 11.07
N ARG A 149 -17.68 11.34 11.67
CA ARG A 149 -16.25 11.28 11.92
C ARG A 149 -15.92 10.10 12.82
N SER A 150 -16.56 9.96 13.98
CA SER A 150 -16.31 8.83 14.91
C SER A 150 -16.50 7.47 14.22
N TRP A 151 -17.48 7.35 13.32
CA TRP A 151 -17.66 6.14 12.51
C TRP A 151 -16.53 5.90 11.53
N ARG A 152 -16.12 6.94 10.81
CA ARG A 152 -14.98 6.87 9.89
C ARG A 152 -13.72 6.42 10.60
N GLU A 153 -13.43 7.05 11.73
CA GLU A 153 -12.24 6.77 12.53
C GLU A 153 -12.26 5.32 13.04
N SER A 154 -13.43 4.80 13.43
CA SER A 154 -13.61 3.40 13.86
C SER A 154 -13.37 2.42 12.71
N LEU A 155 -13.91 2.69 11.52
CA LEU A 155 -13.68 1.84 10.35
C LEU A 155 -12.23 1.91 9.86
N ASP A 156 -11.58 3.08 9.93
CA ASP A 156 -10.16 3.24 9.61
C ASP A 156 -9.27 2.40 10.53
N PHE A 157 -9.62 2.30 11.82
CA PHE A 157 -8.95 1.38 12.74
C PHE A 157 -9.13 -0.09 12.32
N VAL A 158 -10.35 -0.50 11.96
CA VAL A 158 -10.59 -1.86 11.44
C VAL A 158 -9.78 -2.12 10.17
N HIS A 159 -9.82 -1.19 9.21
CA HIS A 159 -9.09 -1.27 7.94
C HIS A 159 -7.59 -1.45 8.18
N ASN A 160 -6.99 -0.58 9.00
CA ASN A 160 -5.56 -0.62 9.29
C ASN A 160 -5.14 -1.92 10.01
N LEU A 161 -5.94 -2.39 10.96
CA LEU A 161 -5.71 -3.70 11.59
C LEU A 161 -5.81 -4.85 10.55
N ALA A 162 -6.80 -4.81 9.67
CA ALA A 162 -7.05 -5.85 8.68
C ALA A 162 -5.99 -5.91 7.55
N ARG A 163 -5.13 -4.90 7.42
CA ARG A 163 -3.99 -4.93 6.48
C ARG A 163 -2.86 -5.86 6.93
N HIS A 164 -2.88 -6.35 8.17
CA HIS A 164 -1.89 -7.30 8.71
C HIS A 164 -2.54 -8.61 9.16
N GLU A 165 -1.86 -9.74 8.96
CA GLU A 165 -2.38 -11.08 9.29
C GLU A 165 -2.75 -11.22 10.77
N SER A 166 -1.95 -10.67 11.69
CA SER A 166 -2.27 -10.69 13.13
C SER A 166 -3.54 -9.91 13.47
N GLY A 167 -3.81 -8.82 12.74
CA GLY A 167 -5.01 -8.02 12.94
C GLY A 167 -6.24 -8.72 12.37
N VAL A 168 -6.15 -9.31 11.18
CA VAL A 168 -7.21 -10.17 10.62
C VAL A 168 -7.56 -11.30 11.59
N LYS A 169 -6.55 -12.03 12.10
CA LYS A 169 -6.74 -13.11 13.08
C LYS A 169 -7.46 -12.63 14.34
N ALA A 170 -6.99 -11.52 14.94
CA ALA A 170 -7.58 -10.98 16.16
C ALA A 170 -9.03 -10.51 15.93
N LEU A 171 -9.28 -9.75 14.86
CA LEU A 171 -10.62 -9.25 14.51
C LEU A 171 -11.60 -10.39 14.21
N ASN A 172 -11.19 -11.40 13.44
CA ASN A 172 -12.05 -12.54 13.11
C ASN A 172 -12.36 -13.42 14.33
N GLN A 173 -11.41 -13.60 15.25
CA GLN A 173 -11.65 -14.29 16.53
C GLN A 173 -12.72 -13.58 17.39
N LEU A 174 -12.83 -12.26 17.26
CA LEU A 174 -13.82 -11.42 17.94
C LEU A 174 -15.15 -11.29 17.15
N GLY A 175 -15.30 -11.98 16.02
CA GLY A 175 -16.52 -11.95 15.22
C GLY A 175 -16.72 -10.68 14.39
N ALA A 176 -15.63 -9.99 14.01
CA ALA A 176 -15.66 -8.70 13.30
C ALA A 176 -16.63 -8.64 12.11
N ILE A 177 -16.68 -9.67 11.27
CA ILE A 177 -17.58 -9.71 10.09
C ILE A 177 -19.04 -9.57 10.49
N SER A 178 -19.47 -10.25 11.55
CA SER A 178 -20.86 -10.17 12.02
C SER A 178 -21.19 -8.78 12.56
N ILE A 179 -20.25 -8.15 13.26
CA ILE A 179 -20.36 -6.79 13.81
C ILE A 179 -20.43 -5.77 12.66
N LEU A 180 -19.55 -5.89 11.67
CA LEU A 180 -19.54 -5.03 10.49
C LEU A 180 -20.87 -5.13 9.73
N LYS A 181 -21.37 -6.33 9.47
CA LYS A 181 -22.68 -6.52 8.81
C LYS A 181 -23.83 -5.90 9.61
N ALA A 182 -23.85 -6.10 10.92
CA ALA A 182 -24.84 -5.49 11.80
C ALA A 182 -24.75 -3.96 11.78
N TRP A 183 -23.54 -3.41 11.79
CA TRP A 183 -23.29 -1.98 11.69
C TRP A 183 -23.74 -1.41 10.34
N LYS A 184 -23.36 -2.03 9.21
CA LYS A 184 -23.83 -1.66 7.87
C LYS A 184 -25.36 -1.64 7.79
N GLY A 185 -26.02 -2.67 8.30
CA GLY A 185 -27.48 -2.77 8.31
C GLY A 185 -28.17 -1.64 9.09
N ARG A 186 -27.52 -1.09 10.12
CA ARG A 186 -28.04 0.02 10.93
C ARG A 186 -27.74 1.39 10.33
N TYR A 187 -26.56 1.58 9.73
CA TYR A 187 -26.03 2.92 9.43
C TYR A 187 -25.73 3.17 7.95
N LEU A 188 -25.67 2.13 7.11
CA LEU A 188 -25.37 2.23 5.68
C LEU A 188 -26.48 1.64 4.78
N SER A 189 -27.69 1.44 5.29
CA SER A 189 -28.80 0.88 4.50
C SER A 189 -29.15 1.75 3.28
N GLU A 190 -29.62 1.12 2.20
CA GLU A 190 -29.99 1.78 0.93
C GLU A 190 -31.04 2.89 1.06
N SER A 191 -31.77 3.00 2.16
CA SER A 191 -32.73 4.07 2.41
C SER A 191 -32.11 5.38 2.93
N THR A 192 -30.82 5.36 3.31
CA THR A 192 -30.05 6.55 3.77
C THR A 192 -29.54 7.38 2.58
N LEU A 193 -30.36 7.43 1.52
CA LEU A 193 -30.11 8.09 0.23
C LEU A 193 -29.98 9.60 0.40
N SER A 194 -28.75 10.08 0.30
CA SER A 194 -28.42 11.19 -0.59
C SER A 194 -26.98 11.02 -1.04
N ASN A 195 -26.62 11.60 -2.18
CA ASN A 195 -25.27 11.63 -2.76
C ASN A 195 -24.26 12.42 -1.89
N ASP A 196 -24.31 12.25 -0.56
CA ASP A 196 -23.38 12.86 0.38
C ASP A 196 -22.06 12.10 0.32
N GLU A 197 -21.04 12.78 -0.21
CA GLU A 197 -19.67 12.26 -0.34
C GLU A 197 -19.13 11.68 0.96
N ASN A 198 -19.57 12.18 2.13
CA ASN A 198 -19.11 11.69 3.43
C ASN A 198 -19.59 10.25 3.71
N TYR A 199 -20.78 9.85 3.24
CA TYR A 199 -21.28 8.49 3.40
C TYR A 199 -20.67 7.54 2.37
N GLU A 200 -20.26 8.05 1.20
CA GLU A 200 -19.50 7.26 0.23
C GLU A 200 -18.14 6.85 0.80
N ASP A 201 -17.42 7.78 1.44
CA ASP A 201 -16.16 7.47 2.12
C ASP A 201 -16.32 6.34 3.16
N LEU A 202 -17.42 6.37 3.94
CA LEU A 202 -17.73 5.31 4.90
C LEU A 202 -18.03 3.97 4.23
N ARG A 203 -18.79 3.98 3.13
CA ARG A 203 -19.05 2.75 2.34
C ARG A 203 -17.76 2.14 1.83
N VAL A 204 -16.86 2.97 1.33
CA VAL A 204 -15.58 2.53 0.75
C VAL A 204 -14.71 1.84 1.79
N VAL A 205 -14.44 2.49 2.93
CA VAL A 205 -13.62 1.89 3.99
C VAL A 205 -14.28 0.65 4.58
N TYR A 206 -15.61 0.63 4.68
CA TYR A 206 -16.36 -0.56 5.08
C TYR A 206 -16.08 -1.74 4.14
N TYR A 207 -16.26 -1.57 2.82
CA TYR A 207 -16.12 -2.67 1.87
C TYR A 207 -14.67 -3.13 1.73
N MET A 208 -13.69 -2.22 1.80
CA MET A 208 -12.27 -2.60 1.85
C MET A 208 -11.96 -3.42 3.11
N SER A 209 -12.40 -2.95 4.29
CA SER A 209 -12.22 -3.69 5.55
C SER A 209 -12.89 -5.06 5.51
N TYR A 210 -14.12 -5.13 4.98
CA TYR A 210 -14.87 -6.37 4.79
C TYR A 210 -14.11 -7.35 3.90
N ALA A 211 -13.57 -6.88 2.76
CA ALA A 211 -12.78 -7.70 1.85
C ALA A 211 -11.50 -8.24 2.50
N LEU A 212 -10.79 -7.42 3.29
CA LEU A 212 -9.57 -7.82 3.98
C LEU A 212 -9.80 -8.87 5.07
N LEU A 213 -10.98 -8.86 5.71
CA LEU A 213 -11.35 -9.80 6.77
C LEU A 213 -11.91 -11.13 6.24
N LEU A 214 -12.38 -11.18 5.00
CA LEU A 214 -12.90 -12.41 4.38
C LEU A 214 -11.79 -13.39 4.03
N GLU A 215 -11.44 -14.23 5.01
CA GLU A 215 -10.57 -15.39 4.76
C GLU A 215 -11.23 -16.36 3.76
N PRO A 216 -10.45 -17.18 3.03
CA PRO A 216 -10.97 -18.01 1.94
C PRO A 216 -12.14 -18.93 2.34
N ALA A 217 -12.10 -19.49 3.55
CA ALA A 217 -13.18 -20.33 4.08
C ALA A 217 -14.51 -19.57 4.26
N LEU A 218 -14.43 -18.30 4.67
CA LEU A 218 -15.58 -17.43 4.88
C LEU A 218 -16.08 -16.88 3.55
N LEU A 219 -15.17 -16.46 2.67
CA LEU A 219 -15.49 -15.97 1.34
C LEU A 219 -16.38 -16.94 0.55
N LYS A 220 -16.14 -18.25 0.64
CA LYS A 220 -16.97 -19.28 -0.02
C LYS A 220 -18.39 -19.40 0.56
N ARG A 221 -18.57 -19.06 1.84
CA ARG A 221 -19.86 -19.16 2.54
C ARG A 221 -20.68 -17.87 2.42
N GLU A 222 -20.08 -16.81 1.91
CA GLU A 222 -20.71 -15.52 1.78
C GLU A 222 -21.76 -15.48 0.66
N ASN A 223 -22.74 -14.58 0.81
CA ASN A 223 -23.78 -14.41 -0.19
C ASN A 223 -23.22 -13.73 -1.45
N SER A 224 -23.44 -14.32 -2.62
CA SER A 224 -22.92 -13.80 -3.89
C SER A 224 -23.34 -12.35 -4.18
N MET A 225 -24.55 -11.92 -3.78
CA MET A 225 -25.01 -10.54 -3.97
C MET A 225 -24.23 -9.56 -3.09
N ASP A 226 -23.96 -9.92 -1.83
CA ASP A 226 -23.16 -9.08 -0.93
C ASP A 226 -21.72 -8.92 -1.45
N LEU A 227 -21.16 -9.99 -2.02
CA LEU A 227 -19.83 -9.97 -2.65
C LEU A 227 -19.79 -9.09 -3.89
N GLN A 228 -20.82 -9.17 -4.75
CA GLN A 228 -20.94 -8.33 -5.95
C GLN A 228 -21.05 -6.85 -5.60
N VAL A 229 -21.89 -6.49 -4.63
CA VAL A 229 -22.02 -5.11 -4.15
C VAL A 229 -20.69 -4.59 -3.59
N ALA A 230 -19.97 -5.40 -2.81
CA ALA A 230 -18.67 -5.02 -2.30
C ALA A 230 -17.64 -4.79 -3.42
N LEU A 231 -17.59 -5.70 -4.40
CA LEU A 231 -16.74 -5.58 -5.58
C LEU A 231 -17.05 -4.30 -6.35
N ASP A 232 -18.33 -3.98 -6.55
CA ASP A 232 -18.73 -2.82 -7.33
C ASP A 232 -18.26 -1.51 -6.70
N HIS A 233 -18.49 -1.36 -5.40
CA HIS A 233 -18.04 -0.18 -4.67
C HIS A 233 -16.51 -0.04 -4.67
N ILE A 234 -15.76 -1.14 -4.61
CA ILE A 234 -14.29 -1.07 -4.62
C ILE A 234 -13.77 -0.75 -6.03
N LEU A 235 -14.33 -1.38 -7.06
CA LEU A 235 -13.92 -1.19 -8.46
C LEU A 235 -14.12 0.24 -8.93
N ASP A 236 -15.29 0.82 -8.69
CA ASP A 236 -15.62 2.19 -9.11
C ASP A 236 -14.62 3.20 -8.55
N ARG A 237 -14.20 2.98 -7.31
CA ARG A 237 -13.31 3.87 -6.58
C ARG A 237 -11.86 3.63 -6.93
N ALA A 238 -11.47 2.40 -7.25
CA ALA A 238 -10.18 2.11 -7.85
C ALA A 238 -10.01 2.83 -9.21
N VAL A 239 -11.05 2.81 -10.06
CA VAL A 239 -11.04 3.52 -11.35
C VAL A 239 -10.95 5.03 -11.15
N GLN A 240 -11.77 5.60 -10.25
CA GLN A 240 -11.70 7.02 -9.92
C GLN A 240 -10.34 7.44 -9.34
N ALA A 241 -9.74 6.60 -8.48
CA ALA A 241 -8.41 6.84 -7.95
C ALA A 241 -7.37 6.91 -9.09
N PHE A 242 -7.42 5.99 -10.06
CA PHE A 242 -6.54 6.05 -11.23
C PHE A 242 -6.75 7.26 -12.15
N GLN A 243 -7.96 7.82 -12.18
CA GLN A 243 -8.26 9.03 -12.94
C GLN A 243 -7.79 10.31 -12.23
N SER A 244 -7.54 10.23 -10.92
CA SER A 244 -7.02 11.35 -10.14
C SER A 244 -5.53 11.60 -10.41
N THR A 245 -5.09 12.85 -10.28
CA THR A 245 -3.68 13.24 -10.43
C THR A 245 -2.79 12.70 -9.32
N SER A 246 -3.35 12.41 -8.15
CA SER A 246 -2.64 11.91 -6.98
C SER A 246 -2.71 10.39 -6.83
N LEU A 247 -3.44 9.67 -7.70
CA LEU A 247 -3.73 8.24 -7.55
C LEU A 247 -4.52 7.88 -6.28
N HIS A 248 -5.37 8.79 -5.79
CA HIS A 248 -6.19 8.59 -4.59
C HIS A 248 -7.68 8.78 -4.86
N TYR A 249 -8.50 8.07 -4.11
CA TYR A 249 -9.90 8.41 -3.90
C TYR A 249 -10.11 8.63 -2.39
N GLY A 250 -10.58 9.82 -2.01
CA GLY A 250 -10.59 10.23 -0.61
C GLY A 250 -9.19 10.15 0.01
N PRO A 251 -9.02 9.55 1.20
CA PRO A 251 -7.73 9.37 1.84
C PRO A 251 -6.95 8.15 1.34
N TYR A 252 -7.54 7.31 0.48
CA TYR A 252 -6.97 6.01 0.13
C TYR A 252 -6.26 6.06 -1.23
N HIS A 253 -5.02 5.60 -1.26
CA HIS A 253 -4.27 5.39 -2.50
C HIS A 253 -4.87 4.21 -3.29
N VAL A 254 -4.71 4.22 -4.63
CA VAL A 254 -5.22 3.18 -5.52
C VAL A 254 -4.83 1.76 -5.09
N SER A 255 -3.67 1.59 -4.46
CA SER A 255 -3.19 0.31 -3.96
C SER A 255 -4.05 -0.34 -2.88
N GLU A 256 -4.74 0.45 -2.05
CA GLU A 256 -5.61 -0.08 -1.00
C GLU A 256 -6.80 -0.82 -1.63
N PHE A 257 -7.39 -0.23 -2.67
CA PHE A 257 -8.49 -0.86 -3.42
C PHE A 257 -8.03 -2.14 -4.11
N TRP A 258 -6.86 -2.13 -4.75
CA TRP A 258 -6.33 -3.32 -5.42
C TRP A 258 -5.92 -4.42 -4.44
N THR A 259 -5.51 -4.05 -3.22
CA THR A 259 -5.27 -5.01 -2.14
C THR A 259 -6.58 -5.70 -1.74
N ALA A 260 -7.67 -4.94 -1.60
CA ALA A 260 -8.99 -5.49 -1.33
C ALA A 260 -9.50 -6.38 -2.48
N LEU A 261 -9.36 -5.94 -3.75
CA LEU A 261 -9.74 -6.73 -4.92
C LEU A 261 -8.97 -8.04 -5.00
N ALA A 262 -7.66 -8.01 -4.73
CA ALA A 262 -6.82 -9.21 -4.74
C ALA A 262 -7.36 -10.30 -3.78
N ARG A 263 -7.98 -9.92 -2.66
CA ARG A 263 -8.62 -10.88 -1.73
C ARG A 263 -9.81 -11.60 -2.35
N PHE A 264 -10.66 -10.89 -3.09
CA PHE A 264 -11.81 -11.49 -3.78
C PHE A 264 -11.39 -12.40 -4.95
N THR A 265 -10.35 -12.02 -5.70
CA THR A 265 -9.91 -12.75 -6.91
C THR A 265 -9.32 -14.15 -6.66
N VAL A 266 -9.26 -14.58 -5.40
CA VAL A 266 -8.95 -15.98 -5.04
C VAL A 266 -10.15 -16.89 -5.30
N ASN A 267 -11.37 -16.35 -5.23
CA ASN A 267 -12.60 -17.04 -5.61
C ASN A 267 -12.89 -16.82 -7.11
N ASP A 268 -13.12 -17.92 -7.84
CA ASP A 268 -13.28 -17.89 -9.31
C ASP A 268 -14.57 -17.15 -9.73
N GLU A 269 -15.67 -17.23 -8.97
CA GLU A 269 -16.91 -16.49 -9.28
C GLU A 269 -16.71 -14.97 -9.15
N CYS A 270 -16.07 -14.53 -8.07
CA CYS A 270 -15.74 -13.13 -7.84
C CYS A 270 -14.79 -12.59 -8.92
N LEU A 271 -13.78 -13.38 -9.29
CA LEU A 271 -12.86 -13.03 -10.37
C LEU A 271 -13.60 -12.86 -11.70
N LEU A 272 -14.43 -13.84 -12.09
CA LEU A 272 -15.16 -13.76 -13.35
C LEU A 272 -16.15 -12.60 -13.38
N TYR A 273 -16.83 -12.33 -12.26
CA TYR A 273 -17.69 -11.16 -12.11
C TYR A 273 -16.92 -9.86 -12.35
N MET A 274 -15.76 -9.70 -11.69
CA MET A 274 -14.88 -8.55 -11.85
C MET A 274 -14.44 -8.37 -13.31
N LEU A 275 -14.05 -9.43 -14.01
CA LEU A 275 -13.52 -9.34 -15.38
C LEU A 275 -14.58 -9.08 -16.46
N ILE A 276 -15.84 -9.47 -16.22
CA ILE A 276 -16.95 -9.26 -17.16
C ILE A 276 -17.45 -7.82 -17.11
N ARG A 277 -17.25 -7.13 -15.99
CA ARG A 277 -17.69 -5.76 -15.79
C ARG A 277 -16.86 -4.78 -16.64
N GLU A 278 -17.53 -3.86 -17.36
CA GLU A 278 -16.99 -2.61 -17.94
C GLU A 278 -15.54 -2.68 -18.49
N ASP A 279 -15.23 -3.69 -19.30
CA ASP A 279 -13.87 -3.90 -19.86
C ASP A 279 -12.73 -3.95 -18.82
N MET A 280 -13.04 -4.35 -17.58
CA MET A 280 -12.07 -4.41 -16.47
C MET A 280 -10.87 -5.32 -16.76
N PHE A 281 -11.02 -6.35 -17.59
CA PHE A 281 -9.89 -7.12 -18.08
C PHE A 281 -8.91 -6.25 -18.89
N GLU A 282 -9.41 -5.46 -19.84
CA GLU A 282 -8.58 -4.59 -20.69
C GLU A 282 -7.99 -3.44 -19.86
N PHE A 283 -8.76 -2.87 -18.94
CA PHE A 283 -8.25 -1.87 -17.99
C PHE A 283 -7.11 -2.44 -17.13
N SER A 284 -7.29 -3.63 -16.56
CA SER A 284 -6.26 -4.31 -15.76
C SER A 284 -5.03 -4.64 -16.60
N MET A 285 -5.21 -5.06 -17.86
CA MET A 285 -4.13 -5.31 -18.80
C MET A 285 -3.34 -4.04 -19.09
N GLN A 286 -4.02 -2.93 -19.37
CA GLN A 286 -3.38 -1.64 -19.58
C GLN A 286 -2.53 -1.25 -18.36
N LYS A 287 -3.08 -1.34 -17.15
CA LYS A 287 -2.35 -1.02 -15.92
C LYS A 287 -1.19 -1.98 -15.65
N PHE A 288 -1.35 -3.26 -15.95
CA PHE A 288 -0.24 -4.22 -15.92
C PHE A 288 0.93 -3.77 -16.79
N LEU A 289 0.67 -3.39 -18.04
CA LEU A 289 1.72 -2.95 -18.98
C LEU A 289 2.35 -1.61 -18.54
N GLU A 290 1.55 -0.65 -18.07
CA GLU A 290 2.03 0.65 -17.58
C GLU A 290 2.98 0.49 -16.39
N TYR A 291 2.58 -0.25 -15.35
CA TYR A 291 3.39 -0.42 -14.14
C TYR A 291 4.62 -1.30 -14.37
N ASN A 292 4.54 -2.32 -15.25
CA ASN A 292 5.73 -3.11 -15.61
C ASN A 292 6.79 -2.28 -16.35
N LYS A 293 6.39 -1.30 -17.16
CA LYS A 293 7.34 -0.35 -17.77
C LYS A 293 8.06 0.46 -16.70
N LEU A 294 7.34 0.96 -15.69
CA LEU A 294 7.94 1.70 -14.58
C LEU A 294 8.94 0.82 -13.81
N LEU A 295 8.53 -0.40 -13.42
CA LEU A 295 9.37 -1.36 -12.71
C LEU A 295 10.70 -1.66 -13.44
N LEU A 296 10.66 -1.75 -14.78
CA LEU A 296 11.81 -2.12 -15.60
C LEU A 296 12.71 -0.97 -16.02
N LEU A 297 12.20 0.26 -16.06
CA LEU A 297 13.00 1.45 -16.33
C LEU A 297 13.86 1.86 -15.12
N ASP A 298 13.47 1.40 -13.92
CA ASP A 298 14.04 1.85 -12.64
C ASP A 298 15.14 0.95 -12.07
N VAL A 299 15.77 0.06 -12.86
CA VAL A 299 16.80 -0.87 -12.36
C VAL A 299 18.02 -0.16 -11.73
N ASN A 300 18.16 1.16 -11.91
CA ASN A 300 19.24 1.98 -11.36
C ASN A 300 18.78 3.18 -10.48
N SER A 301 17.49 3.34 -10.19
CA SER A 301 16.98 4.28 -9.18
C SER A 301 15.94 3.60 -8.28
N GLU A 302 15.77 4.09 -7.05
CA GLU A 302 14.79 3.52 -6.12
C GLU A 302 13.38 3.62 -6.73
N SER A 303 12.86 2.51 -7.26
CA SER A 303 11.45 2.38 -7.63
C SER A 303 10.59 2.79 -6.44
N SER A 304 9.56 3.63 -6.68
CA SER A 304 8.57 3.93 -5.65
C SER A 304 7.99 2.62 -5.12
N ASP A 305 8.08 2.38 -3.81
CA ASP A 305 7.55 1.15 -3.17
C ASP A 305 6.09 0.87 -3.57
N LEU A 306 5.32 1.94 -3.84
CA LEU A 306 3.95 1.88 -4.32
C LEU A 306 3.82 1.31 -5.73
N ASP A 307 4.73 1.64 -6.64
CA ASP A 307 4.70 1.12 -8.01
C ASP A 307 5.04 -0.37 -8.02
N THR A 308 6.03 -0.77 -7.22
CA THR A 308 6.43 -2.17 -7.05
C THR A 308 5.32 -3.01 -6.39
N LEU A 309 4.65 -2.45 -5.38
CA LEU A 309 3.45 -3.06 -4.81
C LEU A 309 2.33 -3.21 -5.86
N MET A 310 2.02 -2.16 -6.60
CA MET A 310 0.97 -2.20 -7.62
C MET A 310 1.26 -3.27 -8.66
N CYS A 311 2.52 -3.37 -9.11
CA CYS A 311 2.98 -4.51 -9.90
C CYS A 311 2.67 -5.83 -9.21
N SER A 312 3.08 -6.01 -7.95
CA SER A 312 2.83 -7.26 -7.20
C SER A 312 1.35 -7.63 -7.13
N LEU A 313 0.45 -6.66 -6.91
CA LEU A 313 -1.00 -6.87 -6.88
C LEU A 313 -1.56 -7.25 -8.26
N LEU A 314 -1.11 -6.56 -9.32
CA LEU A 314 -1.49 -6.86 -10.70
C LEU A 314 -1.02 -8.27 -11.09
N TYR A 315 0.23 -8.63 -10.81
CA TYR A 315 0.74 -9.99 -11.03
C TYR A 315 -0.05 -11.04 -10.27
N THR A 316 -0.42 -10.75 -9.01
CA THR A 316 -1.26 -11.63 -8.20
C THR A 316 -2.60 -11.88 -8.91
N ILE A 317 -3.29 -10.82 -9.36
CA ILE A 317 -4.57 -10.95 -10.06
C ILE A 317 -4.40 -11.67 -11.40
N PHE A 318 -3.39 -11.33 -12.21
CA PHE A 318 -3.12 -12.02 -13.48
C PHE A 318 -2.74 -13.49 -13.30
N TRP A 319 -2.14 -13.86 -12.17
CA TRP A 319 -1.97 -15.27 -11.82
C TRP A 319 -3.30 -15.95 -11.57
N SER A 320 -4.27 -15.31 -10.89
CA SER A 320 -5.65 -15.82 -10.81
C SER A 320 -6.28 -15.98 -12.20
N ILE A 321 -6.18 -14.95 -13.05
CA ILE A 321 -6.72 -14.97 -14.43
C ILE A 321 -6.11 -16.11 -15.24
N SER A 322 -4.82 -16.41 -15.06
CA SER A 322 -4.16 -17.48 -15.82
C SER A 322 -4.69 -18.89 -15.53
N PHE A 323 -5.44 -19.10 -14.44
CA PHE A 323 -6.14 -20.38 -14.21
C PHE A 323 -7.41 -20.52 -15.07
N GLN A 324 -7.90 -19.43 -15.66
CA GLN A 324 -9.12 -19.36 -16.45
C GLN A 324 -8.82 -19.60 -17.94
N THR A 325 -9.22 -20.76 -18.47
CA THR A 325 -8.86 -21.23 -19.82
C THR A 325 -9.41 -20.33 -20.93
N ASN A 326 -10.54 -19.67 -20.71
CA ASN A 326 -11.16 -18.70 -21.61
C ASN A 326 -10.29 -17.44 -21.86
N TYR A 327 -9.36 -17.11 -20.93
CA TYR A 327 -8.45 -15.97 -21.10
C TYR A 327 -7.07 -16.36 -21.65
N HIS A 328 -6.77 -17.67 -21.78
CA HIS A 328 -5.45 -18.13 -22.23
C HIS A 328 -5.06 -17.60 -23.59
N VAL A 329 -5.99 -17.60 -24.56
CA VAL A 329 -5.71 -17.10 -25.91
C VAL A 329 -5.34 -15.62 -25.84
N LYS A 330 -6.15 -14.79 -25.17
CA LYS A 330 -5.91 -13.35 -25.02
C LYS A 330 -4.54 -13.06 -24.38
N LEU A 331 -4.22 -13.76 -23.28
CA LEU A 331 -2.94 -13.60 -22.58
C LEU A 331 -1.74 -14.02 -23.45
N LYS A 332 -1.83 -15.16 -24.14
CA LYS A 332 -0.74 -15.67 -24.99
C LYS A 332 -0.51 -14.81 -26.23
N THR A 333 -1.56 -14.21 -26.78
CA THR A 333 -1.45 -13.35 -27.98
C THR A 333 -0.87 -11.97 -27.69
N ASN A 334 -0.91 -11.51 -26.44
CA ASN A 334 -0.31 -10.22 -26.06
C ASN A 334 1.21 -10.40 -25.85
N THR A 335 1.99 -10.05 -26.88
CA THR A 335 3.45 -10.23 -26.88
C THR A 335 4.16 -9.37 -25.83
N GLU A 336 3.63 -8.19 -25.53
CA GLU A 336 4.18 -7.27 -24.52
C GLU A 336 3.99 -7.85 -23.11
N PHE A 337 2.78 -8.33 -22.80
CA PHE A 337 2.48 -9.05 -21.56
C PHE A 337 3.40 -10.26 -21.38
N VAL A 338 3.52 -11.11 -22.41
CA VAL A 338 4.39 -12.29 -22.38
C VAL A 338 5.87 -11.91 -22.18
N GLY A 339 6.33 -10.84 -22.84
CA GLY A 339 7.69 -10.33 -22.68
C GLY A 339 7.98 -9.90 -21.24
N PHE A 340 7.05 -9.16 -20.61
CA PHE A 340 7.22 -8.72 -19.23
C PHE A 340 7.25 -9.87 -18.24
N ILE A 341 6.31 -10.83 -18.30
CA ILE A 341 6.31 -11.97 -17.39
C ILE A 341 7.57 -12.83 -17.54
N GLN A 342 8.12 -12.97 -18.76
CA GLN A 342 9.38 -13.71 -18.99
C GLN A 342 10.59 -12.98 -18.41
N GLN A 343 10.58 -11.64 -18.42
CA GLN A 343 11.65 -10.83 -17.88
C GLN A 343 11.61 -10.80 -16.34
N THR A 344 10.44 -10.57 -15.76
CA THR A 344 10.26 -10.50 -14.29
C THR A 344 10.44 -11.86 -13.62
N ALA A 345 10.10 -12.96 -14.28
CA ALA A 345 10.41 -14.33 -13.84
C ALA A 345 11.92 -14.57 -13.60
N LYS A 346 12.80 -13.80 -14.27
CA LYS A 346 14.27 -13.93 -14.17
C LYS A 346 14.90 -12.89 -13.24
N MET A 347 14.12 -12.01 -12.63
CA MET A 347 14.65 -11.00 -11.73
C MET A 347 15.20 -11.62 -10.45
N ASN A 348 16.34 -11.11 -10.01
CA ASN A 348 16.91 -11.44 -8.69
C ASN A 348 16.94 -10.17 -7.86
N SER A 349 16.23 -10.19 -6.73
CA SER A 349 16.19 -9.08 -5.78
C SER A 349 15.95 -9.61 -4.37
N ASN A 350 16.47 -8.89 -3.37
CA ASN A 350 16.15 -9.10 -1.96
C ASN A 350 14.86 -8.36 -1.54
N ASP A 351 14.23 -7.64 -2.46
CA ASP A 351 12.94 -6.98 -2.24
C ASP A 351 11.80 -8.01 -2.22
N GLY A 352 10.95 -7.95 -1.18
CA GLY A 352 9.87 -8.92 -0.98
C GLY A 352 8.76 -8.85 -2.02
N TYR A 353 8.50 -7.67 -2.59
CA TYR A 353 7.54 -7.52 -3.68
C TYR A 353 8.08 -8.08 -4.97
N VAL A 354 9.34 -7.80 -5.28
CA VAL A 354 9.98 -8.37 -6.48
C VAL A 354 10.01 -9.90 -6.40
N GLY A 355 10.20 -10.47 -5.21
CA GLY A 355 10.00 -11.90 -4.97
C GLY A 355 8.57 -12.37 -5.31
N SER A 356 7.54 -11.71 -4.78
CA SER A 356 6.13 -12.02 -5.08
C SER A 356 5.78 -11.89 -6.56
N ILE A 357 6.32 -10.87 -7.23
CA ILE A 357 6.18 -10.64 -8.68
C ILE A 357 6.79 -11.80 -9.45
N ARG A 358 8.03 -12.18 -9.13
CA ARG A 358 8.73 -13.31 -9.76
C ARG A 358 7.94 -14.61 -9.61
N GLN A 359 7.49 -14.91 -8.40
CA GLN A 359 6.69 -16.10 -8.11
C GLN A 359 5.42 -16.15 -8.96
N SER A 360 4.67 -15.04 -8.99
CA SER A 360 3.45 -14.91 -9.78
C SER A 360 3.73 -15.03 -11.27
N ALA A 361 4.81 -14.42 -11.78
CA ALA A 361 5.25 -14.51 -13.17
C ALA A 361 5.53 -15.96 -13.58
N ASN A 362 6.28 -16.70 -12.75
CA ASN A 362 6.53 -18.14 -12.95
C ASN A 362 5.24 -18.96 -12.95
N GLY A 363 4.30 -18.63 -12.06
CA GLY A 363 2.97 -19.23 -12.02
C GLY A 363 2.16 -18.99 -13.30
N ILE A 364 2.15 -17.77 -13.82
CA ILE A 364 1.48 -17.40 -15.06
C ILE A 364 2.11 -18.14 -16.25
N LEU A 365 3.44 -18.13 -16.38
CA LEU A 365 4.16 -18.82 -17.44
C LEU A 365 3.83 -20.32 -17.46
N PHE A 366 3.76 -20.95 -16.30
CA PHE A 366 3.37 -22.35 -16.17
C PHE A 366 1.93 -22.60 -16.64
N ASN A 367 0.98 -21.81 -16.14
CA ASN A 367 -0.43 -21.98 -16.48
C ASN A 367 -0.71 -21.76 -17.97
N LEU A 368 0.07 -20.89 -18.62
CA LEU A 368 0.00 -20.62 -20.05
C LEU A 368 0.85 -21.57 -20.91
N ASP A 369 1.51 -22.59 -20.34
CA ASP A 369 2.39 -23.51 -21.06
C ASP A 369 3.51 -22.80 -21.86
N LEU A 370 4.04 -21.68 -21.32
CA LEU A 370 5.08 -20.86 -21.95
C LEU A 370 6.49 -21.15 -21.42
N ILE A 371 6.62 -22.07 -20.47
CA ILE A 371 7.92 -22.55 -19.98
C ILE A 371 8.51 -23.48 -21.04
N GLN A 372 9.68 -23.14 -21.58
CA GLN A 372 10.42 -24.06 -22.44
C GLN A 372 10.81 -25.30 -21.63
N GLN A 373 10.44 -26.49 -22.11
CA GLN A 373 10.81 -27.78 -21.51
C GLN A 373 12.33 -28.07 -21.56
N SER A 374 13.17 -27.09 -21.94
CA SER A 374 14.54 -27.28 -22.40
C SER A 374 15.58 -27.51 -21.30
N HIS A 375 15.20 -27.57 -20.02
CA HIS A 375 16.13 -27.85 -18.91
C HIS A 375 15.61 -28.84 -17.86
N LEU A 376 14.57 -29.62 -18.14
CA LEU A 376 14.41 -30.85 -17.36
C LEU A 376 15.58 -31.75 -17.73
N PRO A 377 16.54 -32.04 -16.82
CA PRO A 377 17.55 -33.04 -17.11
C PRO A 377 16.82 -34.30 -17.54
N SER A 378 17.08 -34.75 -18.77
CA SER A 378 16.79 -36.11 -19.17
C SER A 378 17.32 -37.00 -18.05
N LYS A 379 16.44 -37.81 -17.45
CA LYS A 379 16.73 -38.82 -16.41
C LYS A 379 18.22 -38.88 -16.07
N PRO A 380 18.67 -38.42 -14.89
CA PRO A 380 19.84 -39.04 -14.32
C PRO A 380 19.45 -40.52 -14.12
N ASP A 381 19.88 -41.37 -15.05
CA ASP A 381 20.07 -42.77 -14.72
C ASP A 381 21.13 -42.79 -13.61
N ILE A 382 20.80 -43.51 -12.54
CA ILE A 382 21.58 -43.79 -11.33
C ILE A 382 21.21 -42.91 -10.12
N ASP A 383 20.24 -43.39 -9.34
CA ASP A 383 20.56 -43.81 -7.97
C ASP A 383 19.89 -45.18 -7.72
N ASP A 384 20.71 -46.22 -7.72
CA ASP A 384 20.33 -47.57 -7.29
C ASP A 384 20.17 -47.54 -5.75
N HIS A 385 19.03 -48.06 -5.27
CA HIS A 385 18.72 -48.40 -3.86
C HIS A 385 17.87 -47.43 -3.00
N ILE A 386 16.66 -47.09 -3.45
CA ILE A 386 15.54 -46.92 -2.49
C ILE A 386 14.42 -47.90 -2.89
N ASP A 387 14.28 -48.99 -2.13
CA ASP A 387 13.27 -50.04 -2.35
C ASP A 387 11.89 -49.65 -1.77
N GLY A 388 11.44 -48.42 -2.06
CA GLY A 388 10.32 -47.78 -1.39
C GLY A 388 9.54 -46.78 -2.26
N VAL A 389 8.36 -46.38 -1.79
CA VAL A 389 7.48 -45.43 -2.51
C VAL A 389 8.02 -44.02 -2.42
N LYS A 390 8.04 -43.27 -3.53
CA LYS A 390 8.36 -41.83 -3.52
C LYS A 390 7.08 -41.02 -3.37
N VAL A 391 6.91 -40.35 -2.24
CA VAL A 391 5.71 -39.56 -1.94
C VAL A 391 6.06 -38.08 -1.92
N MET A 392 5.35 -37.28 -2.72
CA MET A 392 5.39 -35.82 -2.59
C MET A 392 4.22 -35.37 -1.72
N ILE A 393 4.48 -34.59 -0.66
CA ILE A 393 3.45 -34.04 0.22
C ILE A 393 3.27 -32.56 -0.10
N SER A 394 2.10 -32.22 -0.63
CA SER A 394 1.66 -30.85 -0.91
C SER A 394 0.75 -30.35 0.22
N TYR A 395 0.99 -29.13 0.71
CA TYR A 395 0.21 -28.53 1.81
C TYR A 395 0.29 -26.99 1.75
N SER A 396 -0.63 -26.31 2.43
CA SER A 396 -0.54 -24.87 2.67
C SER A 396 0.37 -24.59 3.87
N HIS A 397 1.25 -23.59 3.82
CA HIS A 397 2.12 -23.26 4.96
C HIS A 397 1.38 -22.95 6.26
N LYS A 398 0.12 -22.49 6.16
CA LYS A 398 -0.76 -22.30 7.32
C LYS A 398 -1.08 -23.61 8.06
N ASP A 399 -0.99 -24.74 7.36
CA ASP A 399 -1.19 -26.09 7.88
C ASP A 399 0.13 -26.78 8.27
N SER A 400 1.25 -26.05 8.33
CA SER A 400 2.58 -26.59 8.62
C SER A 400 2.65 -27.39 9.92
N ALA A 401 1.91 -27.01 10.96
CA ALA A 401 1.86 -27.74 12.22
C ALA A 401 1.28 -29.15 12.05
N PHE A 402 0.20 -29.30 11.28
CA PHE A 402 -0.39 -30.61 10.97
C PHE A 402 0.52 -31.39 10.02
N CYS A 403 1.01 -30.77 8.96
CA CYS A 403 1.93 -31.39 8.00
C CYS A 403 3.17 -31.98 8.69
N ARG A 404 3.81 -31.25 9.61
CA ARG A 404 4.98 -31.75 10.36
C ARG A 404 4.65 -32.98 11.21
N ARG A 405 3.50 -33.01 11.90
CA ARG A 405 3.07 -34.20 12.67
C ARG A 405 2.81 -35.39 11.76
N LEU A 406 2.13 -35.16 10.64
CA LEU A 406 1.86 -36.18 9.64
C LEU A 406 3.16 -36.77 9.08
N VAL A 407 4.07 -35.91 8.61
CA VAL A 407 5.37 -36.31 8.06
C VAL A 407 6.19 -37.10 9.08
N ASN A 408 6.26 -36.66 10.34
CA ASN A 408 6.98 -37.39 11.38
C ASN A 408 6.41 -38.81 11.58
N THR A 409 5.09 -38.96 11.54
CA THR A 409 4.43 -40.26 11.68
C THR A 409 4.64 -41.14 10.44
N LEU A 410 4.60 -40.55 9.24
CA LEU A 410 4.81 -41.26 7.98
C LEU A 410 6.25 -41.77 7.81
N LYS A 411 7.25 -41.02 8.31
CA LYS A 411 8.67 -41.43 8.24
C LYS A 411 8.94 -42.79 8.90
N ASP A 412 8.21 -43.10 9.97
CA ASP A 412 8.38 -44.35 10.71
C ASP A 412 7.57 -45.51 10.12
N GLN A 413 6.56 -45.22 9.27
CA GLN A 413 5.59 -46.23 8.80
C GLN A 413 5.65 -46.50 7.29
N VAL A 414 6.18 -45.57 6.49
CA VAL A 414 6.32 -45.72 5.04
C VAL A 414 7.77 -46.07 4.71
N GLN A 415 7.97 -47.22 4.08
CA GLN A 415 9.27 -47.57 3.51
C GLN A 415 9.41 -46.85 2.15
N GLY A 416 10.01 -45.66 2.15
CA GLY A 416 10.02 -44.76 1.00
C GLY A 416 10.74 -43.43 1.23
N ASP A 417 10.79 -42.60 0.19
CA ASP A 417 11.28 -41.21 0.28
C ASP A 417 10.09 -40.27 0.37
N LEU A 418 10.09 -39.44 1.41
CA LEU A 418 9.09 -38.39 1.60
C LEU A 418 9.70 -37.06 1.18
N TRP A 419 9.13 -36.49 0.13
CA TRP A 419 9.46 -35.16 -0.35
C TRP A 419 8.44 -34.15 0.21
N VAL A 420 8.93 -33.12 0.91
CA VAL A 420 8.15 -31.98 1.40
C VAL A 420 9.07 -30.76 1.48
N ASP A 421 8.54 -29.58 1.17
CA ASP A 421 9.30 -28.35 0.99
C ASP A 421 10.27 -28.04 2.15
N PHE A 422 9.85 -28.11 3.41
CA PHE A 422 10.66 -27.77 4.58
C PHE A 422 11.76 -28.79 4.90
N ILE A 423 11.77 -29.95 4.20
CA ILE A 423 12.85 -30.93 4.28
C ILE A 423 13.84 -30.76 3.12
N LYS A 424 13.35 -30.36 1.95
CA LYS A 424 14.10 -30.49 0.69
C LYS A 424 14.51 -29.15 0.07
N LEU A 425 13.86 -28.04 0.42
CA LEU A 425 14.14 -26.70 -0.08
C LEU A 425 14.80 -25.81 0.99
N GLU A 426 15.70 -24.92 0.58
CA GLU A 426 16.21 -23.85 1.45
C GLU A 426 15.24 -22.64 1.42
N PRO A 427 15.05 -21.91 2.53
CA PRO A 427 14.17 -20.74 2.54
C PRO A 427 14.69 -19.62 1.61
N PRO A 428 13.82 -18.93 0.85
CA PRO A 428 12.36 -19.03 0.84
C PRO A 428 11.82 -20.17 -0.07
N TYR A 429 11.07 -21.09 0.54
CA TYR A 429 10.57 -22.35 -0.05
C TYR A 429 9.69 -22.22 -1.31
N GLU A 430 9.27 -21.02 -1.69
CA GLU A 430 8.21 -20.77 -2.68
C GLU A 430 8.70 -20.45 -4.10
N ASP A 431 9.99 -20.18 -4.27
CA ASP A 431 10.56 -19.72 -5.53
C ASP A 431 11.09 -20.84 -6.44
N ASP A 432 11.32 -22.04 -5.90
CA ASP A 432 11.95 -23.16 -6.62
C ASP A 432 10.91 -24.09 -7.28
N TRP A 433 10.06 -23.50 -8.13
CA TRP A 433 9.08 -24.28 -8.91
C TRP A 433 9.73 -25.41 -9.72
N GLU A 434 10.96 -25.23 -10.20
CA GLU A 434 11.69 -26.27 -10.93
C GLU A 434 11.88 -27.52 -10.07
N GLU A 435 12.29 -27.37 -8.80
CA GLU A 435 12.46 -28.48 -7.87
C GLU A 435 11.12 -29.13 -7.49
N ILE A 436 10.07 -28.32 -7.28
CA ILE A 436 8.71 -28.83 -7.01
C ILE A 436 8.19 -29.63 -8.22
N ALA A 437 8.35 -29.11 -9.43
CA ALA A 437 7.92 -29.78 -10.66
C ALA A 437 8.70 -31.06 -10.92
N GLU A 438 10.01 -31.07 -10.61
CA GLU A 438 10.84 -32.26 -10.65
C GLU A 438 10.38 -33.30 -9.61
N ALA A 439 10.08 -32.88 -8.38
CA ALA A 439 9.56 -33.75 -7.33
C ALA A 439 8.23 -34.39 -7.72
N ILE A 440 7.27 -33.62 -8.27
CA ILE A 440 6.02 -34.17 -8.79
C ILE A 440 6.31 -35.15 -9.93
N SER A 441 7.23 -34.80 -10.84
CA SER A 441 7.60 -35.65 -11.98
C SER A 441 8.23 -36.97 -11.55
N ASN A 442 9.00 -36.98 -10.45
CA ASN A 442 9.76 -38.13 -9.97
C ASN A 442 9.02 -38.96 -8.89
N CYS A 443 7.99 -38.42 -8.24
CA CYS A 443 7.20 -39.15 -7.26
C CYS A 443 6.31 -40.25 -7.89
N ASP A 444 5.93 -41.21 -7.05
CA ASP A 444 4.95 -42.26 -7.34
C ASP A 444 3.52 -41.80 -7.02
N VAL A 445 3.35 -40.97 -5.99
CA VAL A 445 2.05 -40.44 -5.54
C VAL A 445 2.21 -39.06 -4.91
N VAL A 446 1.22 -38.19 -5.14
CA VAL A 446 1.12 -36.86 -4.53
C VAL A 446 0.05 -36.89 -3.44
N ALA A 447 0.46 -36.72 -2.19
CA ALA A 447 -0.43 -36.59 -1.04
C ALA A 447 -0.71 -35.10 -0.78
N MET A 448 -1.98 -34.71 -0.73
CA MET A 448 -2.39 -33.30 -0.64
C MET A 448 -3.13 -33.06 0.66
N ILE A 449 -2.65 -32.17 1.52
CA ILE A 449 -3.36 -31.78 2.75
C ILE A 449 -4.41 -30.74 2.39
N VAL A 450 -5.67 -31.17 2.26
CA VAL A 450 -6.77 -30.37 1.72
C VAL A 450 -7.52 -29.65 2.83
N THR A 451 -7.34 -28.33 2.85
CA THR A 451 -8.00 -27.34 3.72
C THR A 451 -8.52 -26.17 2.88
N ALA A 452 -9.25 -25.25 3.51
CA ALA A 452 -9.66 -24.01 2.85
C ALA A 452 -8.45 -23.18 2.36
N ASP A 453 -7.41 -23.10 3.20
CA ASP A 453 -6.18 -22.41 2.84
C ASP A 453 -5.45 -23.10 1.67
N TYR A 454 -5.44 -24.44 1.65
CA TYR A 454 -4.89 -25.20 0.53
C TYR A 454 -5.61 -24.91 -0.79
N CYS A 455 -6.95 -24.96 -0.81
CA CYS A 455 -7.73 -24.70 -2.03
C CYS A 455 -7.63 -23.24 -2.51
N SER A 456 -7.40 -22.31 -1.59
CA SER A 456 -7.18 -20.90 -1.91
C SER A 456 -5.77 -20.57 -2.39
N SER A 457 -4.81 -21.47 -2.15
CA SER A 457 -3.40 -21.27 -2.48
C SER A 457 -3.15 -21.48 -3.97
N LYS A 458 -2.64 -20.43 -4.64
CA LYS A 458 -2.28 -20.49 -6.06
C LYS A 458 -1.13 -21.45 -6.32
N SER A 459 -0.18 -21.55 -5.40
CA SER A 459 0.93 -22.53 -5.47
C SER A 459 0.41 -23.96 -5.38
N CYS A 460 -0.46 -24.27 -4.41
CA CYS A 460 -1.07 -25.59 -4.28
C CYS A 460 -1.93 -25.93 -5.49
N ARG A 461 -2.74 -24.97 -5.99
CA ARG A 461 -3.51 -25.12 -7.25
C ARG A 461 -2.61 -25.45 -8.44
N ARG A 462 -1.44 -24.80 -8.54
CA ARG A 462 -0.44 -25.07 -9.57
C ARG A 462 0.10 -26.50 -9.49
N GLU A 463 0.41 -26.99 -8.28
CA GLU A 463 0.89 -28.36 -8.04
C GLU A 463 -0.17 -29.42 -8.42
N VAL A 464 -1.44 -29.19 -8.07
CA VAL A 464 -2.56 -30.07 -8.47
C VAL A 464 -2.71 -30.13 -9.98
N ILE A 465 -2.70 -28.97 -10.66
CA ILE A 465 -2.79 -28.90 -12.13
C ILE A 465 -1.61 -29.63 -12.79
N HIS A 466 -0.40 -29.48 -12.24
CA HIS A 466 0.78 -30.16 -12.77
C HIS A 466 0.72 -31.68 -12.59
N SER A 467 0.21 -32.13 -11.44
CA SER A 467 0.00 -33.55 -11.12
C SER A 467 -1.04 -34.17 -12.04
N ASP A 468 -2.17 -33.49 -12.25
CA ASP A 468 -3.26 -33.88 -13.15
C ASP A 468 -2.77 -33.96 -14.61
N LYS A 469 -2.07 -32.93 -15.12
CA LYS A 469 -1.46 -32.92 -16.46
C LYS A 469 -0.50 -34.11 -16.70
N ARG A 470 0.09 -34.66 -15.65
CA ARG A 470 1.03 -35.81 -15.70
C ARG A 470 0.39 -37.15 -15.36
N ASN A 471 -0.93 -37.20 -15.14
CA ASN A 471 -1.65 -38.37 -14.65
C ASN A 471 -1.01 -38.97 -13.38
N LYS A 472 -0.54 -38.11 -12.48
CA LYS A 472 0.05 -38.56 -11.21
C LYS A 472 -1.04 -39.05 -10.26
N PRO A 473 -0.88 -40.23 -9.63
CA PRO A 473 -1.76 -40.64 -8.55
C PRO A 473 -1.78 -39.58 -7.45
N MET A 474 -2.97 -39.27 -6.97
CA MET A 474 -3.22 -38.22 -5.99
C MET A 474 -3.98 -38.81 -4.80
N ILE A 475 -3.62 -38.42 -3.58
CA ILE A 475 -4.32 -38.81 -2.35
C ILE A 475 -4.69 -37.53 -1.58
N PRO A 476 -5.95 -37.07 -1.66
CA PRO A 476 -6.45 -36.01 -0.78
C PRO A 476 -6.48 -36.46 0.69
N ILE A 477 -5.95 -35.62 1.58
CA ILE A 477 -5.92 -35.79 3.02
C ILE A 477 -6.68 -34.61 3.62
N TYR A 478 -7.94 -34.83 4.00
CA TYR A 478 -8.76 -33.80 4.61
C TYR A 478 -8.46 -33.66 6.10
N GLN A 479 -8.45 -32.42 6.58
CA GLN A 479 -8.34 -32.11 8.01
C GLN A 479 -9.68 -31.54 8.51
N GLY A 480 -10.24 -32.16 9.55
CA GLY A 480 -11.52 -31.77 10.16
C GLY A 480 -12.74 -32.38 9.47
N SER A 481 -13.88 -32.33 10.16
CA SER A 481 -15.10 -33.06 9.77
C SER A 481 -15.92 -32.41 8.65
N GLU A 482 -15.72 -31.12 8.35
CA GLU A 482 -16.73 -30.34 7.58
C GLU A 482 -16.20 -29.62 6.33
N TYR A 483 -14.90 -29.68 6.01
CA TYR A 483 -14.41 -28.98 4.82
C TYR A 483 -14.79 -29.71 3.52
N GLU A 484 -15.38 -28.96 2.59
CA GLU A 484 -15.65 -29.35 1.20
C GLU A 484 -14.78 -28.51 0.24
N PRO A 485 -14.01 -29.16 -0.64
CA PRO A 485 -13.06 -28.49 -1.52
C PRO A 485 -13.76 -27.64 -2.60
N ASP A 486 -13.01 -26.77 -3.26
CA ASP A 486 -13.53 -25.93 -4.33
C ASP A 486 -13.77 -26.72 -5.62
N ASP A 487 -14.72 -26.26 -6.44
CA ASP A 487 -15.09 -26.89 -7.72
C ASP A 487 -13.88 -27.19 -8.60
N TRP A 488 -12.92 -26.25 -8.66
CA TRP A 488 -11.71 -26.43 -9.46
C TRP A 488 -10.87 -27.63 -9.01
N PHE A 489 -10.89 -27.94 -7.71
CA PHE A 489 -10.18 -29.06 -7.11
C PHE A 489 -10.96 -30.35 -7.35
N GLU A 490 -12.28 -30.34 -7.17
CA GLU A 490 -13.13 -31.51 -7.43
C GLU A 490 -13.04 -31.98 -8.88
N ILE A 491 -13.01 -31.05 -9.84
CA ILE A 491 -12.85 -31.37 -11.26
C ILE A 491 -11.58 -32.17 -11.54
N ARG A 492 -10.51 -31.96 -10.75
CA ARG A 492 -9.17 -32.54 -11.00
C ARG A 492 -8.86 -33.74 -10.10
N ALA A 493 -9.22 -33.64 -8.83
CA ALA A 493 -8.87 -34.61 -7.79
C ALA A 493 -10.09 -35.27 -7.13
N GLY A 494 -11.32 -34.91 -7.52
CA GLY A 494 -12.55 -35.43 -6.90
C GLY A 494 -12.80 -36.93 -7.12
N SER A 495 -12.15 -37.53 -8.11
CA SER A 495 -12.19 -38.99 -8.34
C SER A 495 -11.12 -39.77 -7.55
N ALA A 496 -10.22 -39.08 -6.85
CA ALA A 496 -9.16 -39.70 -6.08
C ALA A 496 -9.68 -40.31 -4.77
N THR A 497 -9.04 -41.40 -4.32
CA THR A 497 -9.31 -41.97 -2.99
C THR A 497 -8.68 -41.08 -1.92
N TRP A 498 -9.43 -40.80 -0.86
CA TRP A 498 -9.05 -39.82 0.17
C TRP A 498 -9.14 -40.38 1.59
N VAL A 499 -8.50 -39.68 2.53
CA VAL A 499 -8.61 -39.91 3.98
C VAL A 499 -8.99 -38.62 4.70
N ARG A 500 -9.61 -38.72 5.89
CA ARG A 500 -10.04 -37.55 6.67
C ARG A 500 -9.71 -37.71 8.16
N PHE A 501 -8.86 -36.82 8.66
CA PHE A 501 -8.46 -36.71 10.06
C PHE A 501 -9.47 -35.86 10.85
N GLY A 502 -9.65 -36.16 12.14
CA GLY A 502 -10.64 -35.48 12.98
C GLY A 502 -12.09 -35.75 12.58
N SER A 503 -12.36 -36.95 12.04
CA SER A 503 -13.72 -37.46 11.79
C SER A 503 -14.17 -38.39 12.93
N MET A 504 -15.28 -39.13 12.78
CA MET A 504 -15.74 -40.09 13.80
C MET A 504 -14.74 -41.23 14.09
N ASN A 505 -13.78 -41.48 13.19
CA ASN A 505 -12.78 -42.53 13.34
C ASN A 505 -11.58 -42.03 14.15
N SER A 506 -10.84 -42.95 14.78
CA SER A 506 -9.58 -42.59 15.46
C SER A 506 -8.52 -42.16 14.43
N ASP A 507 -7.74 -41.13 14.77
CA ASP A 507 -6.67 -40.65 13.89
C ASP A 507 -5.65 -41.76 13.58
N GLU A 508 -5.42 -42.71 14.50
CA GLU A 508 -4.58 -43.88 14.27
C GLU A 508 -5.10 -44.80 13.14
N GLU A 509 -6.40 -45.06 13.07
CA GLU A 509 -7.01 -45.87 12.00
C GLU A 509 -6.92 -45.17 10.64
N VAL A 510 -7.12 -43.85 10.64
CA VAL A 510 -6.98 -43.02 9.45
C VAL A 510 -5.53 -43.03 8.96
N MET A 511 -4.55 -42.90 9.87
CA MET A 511 -3.13 -43.03 9.55
C MET A 511 -2.80 -44.39 8.91
N GLN A 512 -3.29 -45.49 9.48
CA GLN A 512 -3.06 -46.82 8.91
C GLN A 512 -3.66 -46.95 7.50
N THR A 513 -4.82 -46.34 7.26
CA THR A 513 -5.47 -46.32 5.94
C THR A 513 -4.65 -45.51 4.94
N LEU A 514 -4.14 -44.34 5.34
CA LEU A 514 -3.27 -43.52 4.52
C LEU A 514 -1.99 -44.26 4.12
N VAL A 515 -1.32 -44.92 5.07
CA VAL A 515 -0.11 -45.71 4.80
C VAL A 515 -0.40 -46.84 3.81
N LYS A 516 -1.55 -47.52 3.94
CA LYS A 516 -1.98 -48.55 2.97
C LYS A 516 -2.18 -47.96 1.57
N LEU A 517 -2.84 -46.81 1.46
CA LEU A 517 -3.05 -46.13 0.17
C LEU A 517 -1.72 -45.73 -0.47
N ILE A 518 -0.82 -45.10 0.28
CA ILE A 518 0.52 -44.73 -0.19
C ILE A 518 1.27 -45.97 -0.71
N ASN A 519 1.31 -47.05 0.08
CA ASN A 519 2.04 -48.26 -0.28
C ASN A 519 1.43 -49.00 -1.49
N SER A 520 0.13 -48.81 -1.76
CA SER A 520 -0.52 -49.38 -2.95
C SER A 520 -0.01 -48.78 -4.26
N HIS A 521 0.62 -47.60 -4.22
CA HIS A 521 1.24 -46.95 -5.36
C HIS A 521 2.71 -47.31 -5.56
N LYS A 522 3.26 -48.28 -4.81
CA LYS A 522 4.61 -48.80 -5.06
C LYS A 522 4.67 -49.34 -6.49
N LYS A 523 5.54 -48.74 -7.33
CA LYS A 523 5.79 -49.24 -8.68
C LYS A 523 6.37 -50.66 -8.61
N THR A 524 5.55 -51.67 -8.83
CA THR A 524 6.05 -53.01 -9.17
C THR A 524 6.62 -52.96 -10.58
N LYS A 525 7.93 -53.23 -10.74
CA LYS A 525 8.54 -53.57 -12.04
C LYS A 525 7.79 -54.79 -12.60
N ASN A 526 6.71 -54.58 -13.34
CA ASN A 526 6.12 -55.45 -14.37
C ASN A 526 4.71 -54.97 -14.77
N ARG A 527 4.65 -54.07 -15.75
CA ARG A 527 3.68 -54.17 -16.86
C ARG A 527 4.05 -53.17 -17.96
N SER A 528 4.73 -53.68 -18.96
CA SER A 528 4.78 -53.08 -20.29
C SER A 528 3.39 -53.15 -20.93
N ASP A 529 3.05 -52.03 -21.58
CA ASP A 529 2.21 -51.88 -22.76
C ASP A 529 0.68 -51.98 -22.69
N VAL A 530 0.09 -50.96 -23.31
CA VAL A 530 -1.28 -50.78 -23.81
C VAL A 530 -2.30 -50.16 -22.85
N ALA A 531 -2.43 -48.83 -22.90
CA ALA A 531 -3.73 -48.16 -22.81
C ALA A 531 -3.74 -46.89 -23.67
N ILE A 532 -4.62 -46.92 -24.67
CA ILE A 532 -4.89 -45.89 -25.67
C ILE A 532 -5.41 -44.62 -24.97
N VAL A 533 -4.90 -43.46 -25.40
CA VAL A 533 -5.39 -42.13 -25.04
C VAL A 533 -6.83 -41.99 -25.53
N SER A 534 -7.79 -42.17 -24.64
CA SER A 534 -9.18 -41.79 -24.85
C SER A 534 -9.42 -40.43 -24.18
N GLN A 535 -9.42 -39.38 -25.00
CA GLN A 535 -9.88 -38.03 -24.61
C GLN A 535 -11.34 -38.10 -24.14
N LYS A 536 -11.64 -37.60 -22.93
CA LYS A 536 -13.01 -37.31 -22.52
C LYS A 536 -13.50 -36.05 -23.26
N PRO A 537 -14.72 -36.04 -23.83
CA PRO A 537 -15.28 -34.82 -24.44
C PRO A 537 -15.72 -33.85 -23.35
N TYR A 538 -15.32 -32.59 -23.49
CA TYR A 538 -15.90 -31.47 -22.75
C TYR A 538 -17.32 -31.20 -23.28
N LEU A 539 -18.30 -31.09 -22.38
CA LEU A 539 -19.67 -30.71 -22.69
C LEU A 539 -19.76 -29.17 -22.78
N GLU A 540 -19.93 -28.64 -23.99
CA GLU A 540 -20.32 -27.24 -24.22
C GLU A 540 -21.82 -27.09 -23.96
N ASN A 541 -22.19 -26.32 -22.93
CA ASN A 541 -23.58 -25.87 -22.73
C ASN A 541 -23.76 -24.48 -23.37
N ASN A 542 -24.40 -24.45 -24.54
CA ASN A 542 -24.88 -23.25 -25.20
C ASN A 542 -26.15 -22.75 -24.52
N HIS A 543 -26.10 -21.58 -23.87
CA HIS A 543 -27.27 -20.78 -23.57
C HIS A 543 -27.20 -19.44 -24.32
N THR A 544 -28.07 -19.33 -25.32
CA THR A 544 -28.31 -18.18 -26.18
C THR A 544 -29.02 -17.06 -25.41
N VAL A 545 -28.42 -15.86 -25.39
CA VAL A 545 -29.05 -14.61 -24.94
C VAL A 545 -29.75 -13.94 -26.13
N PRO A 546 -31.03 -13.52 -26.04
CA PRO A 546 -31.71 -12.79 -27.10
C PRO A 546 -31.31 -11.30 -27.12
N PRO A 547 -31.31 -10.63 -28.29
CA PRO A 547 -30.79 -9.28 -28.45
C PRO A 547 -31.86 -8.22 -28.15
N ILE A 548 -31.48 -7.13 -27.47
CA ILE A 548 -32.35 -5.94 -27.34
C ILE A 548 -31.59 -4.66 -27.77
N MET A 549 -32.02 -4.20 -28.94
CA MET A 549 -32.17 -2.84 -29.47
C MET A 549 -31.32 -1.68 -28.93
N ILE A 550 -30.44 -1.21 -29.82
CA ILE A 550 -29.85 0.13 -29.86
C ILE A 550 -30.93 1.12 -30.34
N LEU A 551 -31.14 2.22 -29.60
CA LEU A 551 -31.87 3.40 -30.06
C LEU A 551 -30.94 4.60 -30.07
N THR A 552 -30.51 4.97 -31.27
CA THR A 552 -29.87 6.25 -31.61
C THR A 552 -30.94 7.30 -31.85
N GLN A 553 -30.85 8.49 -31.22
CA GLN A 553 -31.39 9.73 -31.80
C GLN A 553 -30.49 10.93 -31.48
N THR A 554 -30.29 11.73 -32.51
CA THR A 554 -29.45 12.93 -32.62
C THR A 554 -30.25 14.22 -32.43
N SER A 555 -29.53 15.26 -31.99
CA SER A 555 -29.66 16.71 -32.27
C SER A 555 -30.95 17.46 -31.91
N ASP A 556 -30.85 18.53 -31.11
CA ASP A 556 -30.79 19.90 -31.68
C ASP A 556 -30.53 21.01 -30.64
N ILE A 557 -30.03 22.12 -31.20
CA ILE A 557 -29.43 23.34 -30.62
C ILE A 557 -30.50 24.37 -30.21
N LEU A 558 -30.28 25.14 -29.12
CA LEU A 558 -30.63 26.57 -29.02
C LEU A 558 -29.98 27.25 -27.79
N SER A 559 -29.86 28.57 -27.85
CA SER A 559 -28.76 29.39 -27.37
C SER A 559 -29.12 30.49 -26.34
N SER A 560 -28.18 30.79 -25.42
CA SER A 560 -27.87 32.09 -24.75
C SER A 560 -28.84 32.64 -23.67
N PRO A 561 -28.47 33.61 -22.79
CA PRO A 561 -27.17 34.31 -22.55
C PRO A 561 -26.70 34.45 -21.07
N LEU A 562 -25.47 34.97 -20.91
CA LEU A 562 -24.75 35.36 -19.67
C LEU A 562 -25.31 36.60 -18.95
N PRO A 563 -24.98 36.81 -17.66
CA PRO A 563 -24.87 38.13 -17.05
C PRO A 563 -23.44 38.48 -16.55
N ASP A 564 -23.15 39.78 -16.64
CA ASP A 564 -21.88 40.49 -16.47
C ASP A 564 -21.37 40.69 -15.00
N PRO A 565 -20.10 41.12 -14.83
CA PRO A 565 -19.39 41.15 -13.54
C PRO A 565 -19.58 42.46 -12.74
N VAL A 566 -19.40 42.40 -11.42
CA VAL A 566 -19.50 43.56 -10.49
C VAL A 566 -18.21 43.66 -9.63
N PRO A 567 -17.72 44.88 -9.30
CA PRO A 567 -16.30 45.23 -9.27
C PRO A 567 -15.62 45.22 -7.87
N LEU A 568 -14.27 45.20 -7.91
CA LEU A 568 -13.33 45.26 -6.78
C LEU A 568 -13.24 46.65 -6.13
N LEU A 569 -13.14 46.69 -4.79
CA LEU A 569 -12.80 47.89 -3.99
C LEU A 569 -11.41 47.74 -3.32
N PRO A 570 -10.67 48.84 -3.08
CA PRO A 570 -9.23 48.83 -2.80
C PRO A 570 -8.87 48.86 -1.30
N LEU A 571 -7.69 48.32 -0.98
CA LEU A 571 -7.06 48.31 0.35
C LEU A 571 -6.40 49.66 0.72
N PRO A 572 -6.47 50.12 1.98
CA PRO A 572 -5.78 51.31 2.43
C PRO A 572 -4.34 51.01 2.91
N THR A 573 -3.43 51.90 2.50
CA THR A 573 -2.04 52.01 2.95
C THR A 573 -1.97 52.68 4.33
N SER A 574 -1.10 52.20 5.23
CA SER A 574 -0.58 53.04 6.31
C SER A 574 0.83 52.65 6.74
N ASN A 575 1.66 53.69 6.86
CA ASN A 575 3.07 53.70 7.21
C ASN A 575 3.29 53.37 8.69
N LEU A 576 4.30 52.57 9.02
CA LEU A 576 4.94 52.57 10.33
C LEU A 576 6.47 52.59 10.20
N THR A 577 7.02 53.60 10.86
CA THR A 577 8.40 54.07 10.90
C THR A 577 9.37 53.12 11.61
N THR A 578 10.59 53.10 11.08
CA THR A 578 11.81 52.46 11.58
C THR A 578 12.22 52.94 12.98
N SER A 579 12.62 52.01 13.84
CA SER A 579 13.43 52.30 15.03
C SER A 579 14.37 51.12 15.36
N SER A 580 15.67 51.43 15.29
CA SER A 580 16.85 50.85 15.96
C SER A 580 17.19 49.35 15.87
N LEU A 581 18.19 49.11 15.00
CA LEU A 581 19.09 47.96 14.84
C LEU A 581 19.57 47.25 16.13
N VAL A 582 19.43 45.93 16.16
CA VAL A 582 20.38 45.01 16.84
C VAL A 582 21.38 44.54 15.78
N THR A 583 22.67 44.71 16.08
CA THR A 583 23.80 44.45 15.20
C THR A 583 23.82 43.03 14.63
N THR A 584 24.10 42.93 13.33
CA THR A 584 24.27 41.67 12.60
C THR A 584 25.36 40.78 13.22
N PRO A 585 25.13 39.47 13.28
CA PRO A 585 26.10 38.53 13.84
C PRO A 585 27.28 38.30 12.88
N ARG A 586 28.52 38.36 13.39
CA ARG A 586 29.75 38.12 12.62
C ARG A 586 29.98 36.64 12.23
N LYS A 587 29.09 35.72 12.62
CA LYS A 587 29.14 34.27 12.35
C LYS A 587 27.76 33.77 11.94
N PRO A 588 27.62 32.91 10.91
CA PRO A 588 26.32 32.37 10.48
C PRO A 588 25.57 31.69 11.62
N ILE A 589 24.25 31.90 11.66
CA ILE A 589 23.37 31.50 12.78
C ILE A 589 23.35 29.98 12.94
N GLU A 590 23.48 29.23 11.85
CA GLU A 590 23.55 27.77 11.83
C GLU A 590 24.77 27.21 12.59
N GLN A 591 25.75 28.05 12.89
CA GLN A 591 26.97 27.69 13.61
C GLN A 591 26.98 28.20 15.05
N TRP A 592 25.87 28.77 15.53
CA TRP A 592 25.78 29.24 16.91
C TRP A 592 25.59 28.07 17.88
N THR A 593 26.33 28.14 18.97
CA THR A 593 26.17 27.30 20.16
C THR A 593 24.90 27.70 20.93
N SER A 594 24.43 26.82 21.81
CA SER A 594 23.29 27.10 22.69
C SER A 594 23.50 28.39 23.52
N GLU A 595 24.71 28.59 24.04
CA GLU A 595 25.06 29.79 24.81
C GLU A 595 24.98 31.07 23.96
N GLU A 596 25.49 31.05 22.72
CA GLU A 596 25.40 32.18 21.78
C GLU A 596 23.94 32.50 21.40
N VAL A 597 23.09 31.47 21.25
CA VAL A 597 21.65 31.65 21.03
C VAL A 597 20.97 32.31 22.23
N HIS A 598 21.27 31.86 23.45
CA HIS A 598 20.65 32.40 24.66
C HIS A 598 21.14 33.81 24.98
N GLN A 599 22.41 34.12 24.73
CA GLN A 599 22.94 35.48 24.81
C GLN A 599 22.30 36.42 23.79
N TRP A 600 22.09 35.95 22.55
CA TRP A 600 21.48 36.76 21.50
C TRP A 600 19.98 37.00 21.71
N LEU A 601 19.24 35.99 22.20
CA LEU A 601 17.82 36.11 22.52
C LEU A 601 17.55 36.98 23.76
N CYS A 602 18.56 37.22 24.60
CA CYS A 602 18.41 37.88 25.90
C CYS A 602 17.31 37.24 26.77
N LEU A 603 17.20 35.89 26.75
CA LEU A 603 16.19 35.13 27.51
C LEU A 603 16.84 34.16 28.52
N PRO A 604 16.22 33.95 29.70
CA PRO A 604 16.68 32.95 30.66
C PRO A 604 16.57 31.52 30.09
N PRO A 605 17.60 30.64 30.28
CA PRO A 605 17.56 29.24 29.84
C PRO A 605 16.46 28.39 30.48
N SER A 606 15.77 28.89 31.51
CA SER A 606 14.65 28.20 32.17
C SER A 606 13.32 28.34 31.42
N ILE A 607 13.24 29.21 30.40
CA ILE A 607 11.98 29.59 29.73
C ILE A 607 11.85 28.92 28.36
N LEU A 608 12.90 28.95 27.56
CA LEU A 608 13.03 28.21 26.30
C LEU A 608 14.50 27.81 26.17
N GLN A 609 14.78 26.55 25.88
CA GLN A 609 16.13 26.06 25.60
C GLN A 609 16.27 25.70 24.13
N PHE A 610 17.26 26.30 23.47
CA PHE A 610 17.64 25.93 22.13
C PHE A 610 19.03 25.31 22.19
N SER A 611 19.15 24.07 21.73
CA SER A 611 20.42 23.34 21.74
C SER A 611 21.45 23.90 20.75
N SER A 612 21.02 24.69 19.76
CA SER A 612 21.89 25.31 18.74
C SER A 612 21.16 26.39 17.95
N GLY A 613 21.89 27.20 17.18
CA GLY A 613 21.28 28.16 16.25
C GLY A 613 20.49 27.51 15.12
N ARG A 614 20.77 26.23 14.78
CA ARG A 614 19.91 25.45 13.87
C ARG A 614 18.53 25.17 14.47
N ALA A 615 18.47 24.86 15.77
CA ALA A 615 17.21 24.66 16.49
C ALA A 615 16.40 25.97 16.56
N LEU A 616 17.09 27.10 16.76
CA LEU A 616 16.48 28.43 16.71
C LEU A 616 15.86 28.75 15.34
N LEU A 617 16.59 28.47 14.25
CA LEU A 617 16.11 28.69 12.88
C LEU A 617 14.93 27.78 12.52
N ALA A 618 14.94 26.52 12.97
CA ALA A 618 13.82 25.60 12.80
C ALA A 618 12.57 26.10 13.54
N TYR A 619 12.74 26.60 14.75
CA TYR A 619 11.66 27.17 15.56
C TYR A 619 11.08 28.46 14.97
N ALA A 620 11.93 29.35 14.44
CA ALA A 620 11.50 30.60 13.80
C ALA A 620 10.57 30.40 12.60
N ARG A 621 10.65 29.22 11.94
CA ARG A 621 9.83 28.85 10.78
C ARG A 621 8.42 28.37 11.15
N LEU A 622 8.15 28.12 12.43
CA LEU A 622 6.89 27.58 12.94
C LEU A 622 5.96 28.66 13.50
N ILE A 623 6.37 29.93 13.49
CA ILE A 623 5.55 31.04 14.01
C ILE A 623 4.46 31.38 12.98
N PRO A 624 3.17 31.35 13.36
CA PRO A 624 2.07 31.65 12.43
C PRO A 624 2.08 33.12 12.00
N ASP A 625 1.65 33.37 10.76
CA ASP A 625 1.64 34.72 10.14
C ASP A 625 0.37 35.53 10.48
N GLU A 626 -0.65 34.94 11.14
CA GLU A 626 -1.94 35.59 11.42
C GLU A 626 -2.04 36.28 12.79
N ASP A 627 -2.67 37.47 12.84
CA ASP A 627 -2.75 38.30 14.04
C ASP A 627 -3.64 37.71 15.16
N ALA A 628 -4.58 36.82 14.85
CA ALA A 628 -5.46 36.18 15.84
C ALA A 628 -4.73 35.15 16.72
N GLU A 629 -3.84 34.34 16.14
CA GLU A 629 -3.02 33.37 16.87
C GLU A 629 -1.91 34.06 17.68
N ARG A 630 -1.46 35.24 17.22
CA ARG A 630 -0.43 36.07 17.87
C ARG A 630 -0.85 36.60 19.24
N ASP A 631 -2.11 37.01 19.39
CA ASP A 631 -2.67 37.54 20.64
C ASP A 631 -2.93 36.45 21.69
N GLU A 632 -3.23 35.23 21.24
CA GLU A 632 -3.40 34.06 22.11
C GLU A 632 -2.04 33.49 22.55
N TYR A 633 -1.07 33.51 21.65
CA TYR A 633 0.31 33.13 21.91
C TYR A 633 1.03 34.10 22.88
N GLU A 634 0.80 35.42 22.74
CA GLU A 634 1.29 36.43 23.70
C GLU A 634 0.70 36.22 25.11
N ARG A 635 -0.58 35.83 25.21
CA ARG A 635 -1.24 35.53 26.49
C ARG A 635 -0.66 34.29 27.17
N SER A 636 -0.34 33.24 26.41
CA SER A 636 0.26 32.01 26.92
C SER A 636 1.68 32.23 27.47
N LEU A 637 2.48 33.06 26.81
CA LEU A 637 3.87 33.31 27.19
C LEU A 637 4.02 34.34 28.33
N LYS A 638 3.07 35.29 28.46
CA LYS A 638 2.95 36.14 29.67
C LYS A 638 2.72 35.32 30.95
N LYS A 639 1.93 34.24 30.89
CA LYS A 639 1.72 33.32 32.02
C LYS A 639 3.01 32.60 32.46
N ARG A 640 4.03 32.52 31.59
CA ARG A 640 5.34 31.90 31.87
C ARG A 640 6.41 32.91 32.32
N GLY A 641 6.02 34.15 32.63
CA GLY A 641 6.90 35.16 33.23
C GLY A 641 7.70 36.02 32.26
N LEU A 642 7.44 35.96 30.94
CA LEU A 642 8.03 36.93 30.01
C LEU A 642 7.38 38.31 30.15
N THR A 643 8.20 39.37 30.22
CA THR A 643 7.70 40.73 30.11
C THR A 643 7.25 41.02 28.67
N ARG A 644 6.35 42.00 28.49
CA ARG A 644 5.88 42.44 27.16
C ARG A 644 7.03 42.90 26.26
N GLU A 645 8.09 43.44 26.88
CA GLU A 645 9.31 43.90 26.21
C GLU A 645 10.19 42.72 25.77
N GLN A 646 10.36 41.69 26.61
CA GLN A 646 11.05 40.45 26.26
C GLN A 646 10.34 39.68 25.14
N TRP A 647 9.00 39.70 25.14
CA TRP A 647 8.17 39.13 24.09
C TRP A 647 8.32 39.90 22.76
N ALA A 648 8.22 41.23 22.81
CA ALA A 648 8.42 42.08 21.65
C ALA A 648 9.82 41.88 21.06
N ASN A 649 10.85 41.76 21.92
CA ASN A 649 12.22 41.49 21.50
C ASN A 649 12.37 40.09 20.89
N LEU A 650 11.78 39.04 21.49
CA LEU A 650 11.82 37.68 20.93
C LEU A 650 11.18 37.61 19.54
N ILE A 651 10.01 38.22 19.36
CA ILE A 651 9.31 38.23 18.07
C ILE A 651 10.01 39.13 17.06
N CYS A 652 10.54 40.29 17.47
CA CYS A 652 11.33 41.15 16.60
C CYS A 652 12.59 40.42 16.13
N SER A 653 13.32 39.80 17.06
CA SER A 653 14.49 38.97 16.80
C SER A 653 14.19 37.79 15.86
N LEU A 654 13.11 37.03 16.08
CA LEU A 654 12.72 35.90 15.23
C LEU A 654 12.25 36.35 13.83
N LYS A 655 11.60 37.52 13.71
CA LYS A 655 11.27 38.14 12.42
C LYS A 655 12.52 38.66 11.69
N THR A 656 13.45 39.27 12.41
CA THR A 656 14.75 39.69 11.87
C THR A 656 15.59 38.49 11.45
N LEU A 657 15.54 37.36 12.16
CA LEU A 657 16.14 36.08 11.77
C LEU A 657 15.55 35.52 10.47
N ARG A 658 14.22 35.56 10.33
CA ARG A 658 13.52 35.15 9.11
C ARG A 658 13.95 36.03 7.93
N LEU A 659 14.06 37.35 8.13
CA LEU A 659 14.54 38.30 7.12
C LEU A 659 16.03 38.16 6.80
N LEU A 660 16.90 37.96 7.80
CA LEU A 660 18.35 37.79 7.60
C LEU A 660 18.69 36.47 6.91
N HIS A 661 17.97 35.39 7.20
CA HIS A 661 18.11 34.11 6.48
C HIS A 661 17.61 34.19 5.03
N ILE A 662 16.54 34.96 4.79
CA ILE A 662 16.12 35.31 3.42
C ILE A 662 17.20 36.15 2.73
N MET A 663 17.81 37.12 3.41
CA MET A 663 18.87 37.98 2.85
C MET A 663 20.21 37.25 2.62
N GLU A 664 20.57 36.26 3.44
CA GLU A 664 21.80 35.46 3.27
C GLU A 664 21.66 34.39 2.16
N THR A 665 20.44 33.99 1.81
CA THR A 665 20.17 33.04 0.72
C THR A 665 19.87 33.70 -0.64
N SER A 666 19.62 35.02 -0.67
CA SER A 666 19.19 35.77 -1.86
C SER A 666 20.29 36.57 -2.57
N SER A 667 21.49 36.00 -2.69
CA SER A 667 22.52 36.53 -3.61
C SER A 667 22.32 36.09 -5.08
N LYS A 668 21.21 35.44 -5.43
CA LYS A 668 20.86 35.12 -6.82
C LYS A 668 19.47 35.65 -7.13
N ALA A 669 19.35 36.37 -8.25
CA ALA A 669 18.07 36.86 -8.76
C ALA A 669 17.07 35.70 -8.87
N LEU A 670 15.79 35.96 -8.60
CA LEU A 670 14.72 34.99 -8.78
C LEU A 670 14.67 34.53 -10.25
N PRO A 671 14.27 33.29 -10.54
CA PRO A 671 14.19 32.79 -11.92
C PRO A 671 13.39 33.70 -12.86
N GLU A 672 12.34 34.36 -12.39
CA GLU A 672 11.53 35.31 -13.18
C GLU A 672 12.28 36.58 -13.59
N GLN A 673 13.41 36.87 -12.93
CA GLN A 673 14.22 38.07 -13.15
C GLN A 673 15.49 37.77 -13.95
N TRP A 674 15.71 36.53 -14.38
CA TRP A 674 16.89 36.16 -15.15
C TRP A 674 16.85 36.77 -16.55
N SER A 675 17.99 37.34 -16.95
CA SER A 675 18.28 37.74 -18.32
C SER A 675 18.42 36.52 -19.25
N SER A 676 18.37 36.75 -20.57
CA SER A 676 18.59 35.70 -21.57
C SER A 676 19.92 34.95 -21.37
N ASP A 677 20.97 35.66 -20.94
CA ASP A 677 22.29 35.05 -20.71
C ASP A 677 22.33 34.19 -19.44
N GLU A 678 21.55 34.54 -18.42
CA GLU A 678 21.37 33.73 -17.22
C GLU A 678 20.53 32.48 -17.50
N VAL A 679 19.52 32.59 -18.37
CA VAL A 679 18.77 31.42 -18.88
C VAL A 679 19.69 30.48 -19.65
N LYS A 680 20.57 30.99 -20.52
CA LYS A 680 21.57 30.15 -21.22
C LYS A 680 22.52 29.47 -20.24
N CYS A 681 23.05 30.22 -19.27
CA CYS A 681 23.87 29.65 -18.19
C CYS A 681 23.13 28.55 -17.42
N TRP A 682 21.81 28.67 -17.23
CA TRP A 682 21.01 27.64 -16.59
C TRP A 682 20.91 26.35 -17.42
N PHE A 683 20.76 26.44 -18.74
CA PHE A 683 20.80 25.25 -19.61
C PHE A 683 22.15 24.54 -19.52
N GLU A 684 23.24 25.31 -19.54
CA GLU A 684 24.61 24.78 -19.41
C GLU A 684 24.85 24.11 -18.05
N GLN A 685 24.42 24.75 -16.95
CA GLN A 685 24.54 24.20 -15.59
C GLN A 685 23.78 22.88 -15.41
N ASN A 686 22.67 22.69 -16.14
CA ASN A 686 21.90 21.46 -16.12
C ASN A 686 22.34 20.44 -17.20
N LYS A 687 23.46 20.70 -17.89
CA LYS A 687 24.01 19.83 -18.93
C LYS A 687 23.00 19.55 -20.06
N LEU A 688 22.28 20.59 -20.47
CA LEU A 688 21.35 20.56 -21.59
C LEU A 688 22.05 21.11 -22.84
N SER A 689 21.82 20.47 -23.98
CA SER A 689 22.49 20.79 -25.24
C SER A 689 22.01 22.12 -25.81
N ASN A 690 22.92 22.78 -26.54
CA ASN A 690 22.66 24.07 -27.17
C ASN A 690 21.50 24.04 -28.17
N TYR A 691 21.21 22.90 -28.80
CA TYR A 691 20.05 22.80 -29.70
C TYR A 691 18.71 22.99 -28.96
N LEU A 692 18.63 22.70 -27.65
CA LEU A 692 17.45 22.98 -26.83
C LEU A 692 17.32 24.47 -26.54
N ILE A 693 18.43 25.15 -26.26
CA ILE A 693 18.48 26.61 -26.09
C ILE A 693 17.92 27.28 -27.34
N ASP A 694 18.40 26.86 -28.52
CA ASP A 694 17.92 27.39 -29.81
C ASP A 694 16.45 27.04 -30.08
N THR A 695 16.04 25.82 -29.74
CA THR A 695 14.67 25.32 -30.01
C THR A 695 13.62 26.05 -29.19
N PHE A 696 13.89 26.25 -27.90
CA PHE A 696 13.00 26.99 -27.00
C PHE A 696 13.09 28.51 -27.22
N ALA A 697 14.31 29.03 -27.38
CA ALA A 697 14.58 30.44 -27.60
C ALA A 697 13.89 31.37 -26.57
N PHE A 698 13.91 30.99 -25.29
CA PHE A 698 13.35 31.81 -24.22
C PHE A 698 14.03 33.19 -24.16
N VAL A 699 13.22 34.24 -24.14
CA VAL A 699 13.70 35.63 -24.12
C VAL A 699 14.29 35.98 -22.76
N ASP A 700 13.68 35.49 -21.69
CA ASP A 700 14.07 35.74 -20.31
C ASP A 700 13.63 34.59 -19.39
N GLY A 701 13.95 34.70 -18.11
CA GLY A 701 13.59 33.70 -17.13
C GLY A 701 12.09 33.62 -16.83
N MET A 702 11.30 34.66 -17.14
CA MET A 702 9.85 34.62 -17.00
C MET A 702 9.22 33.64 -18.00
N GLU A 703 9.65 33.64 -19.26
CA GLU A 703 9.20 32.65 -20.26
C GLU A 703 9.58 31.21 -19.88
N LEU A 704 10.80 31.02 -19.36
CA LEU A 704 11.28 29.72 -18.87
C LEU A 704 10.41 29.21 -17.70
N VAL A 705 10.09 30.08 -16.74
CA VAL A 705 9.21 29.76 -15.59
C VAL A 705 7.79 29.45 -16.04
N ILE A 706 7.23 30.20 -17.00
CA ILE A 706 5.91 29.94 -17.56
C ILE A 706 5.88 28.56 -18.22
N TYR A 707 6.86 28.27 -19.07
CA TYR A 707 6.98 26.96 -19.69
C TYR A 707 7.15 25.85 -18.65
N ALA A 708 7.97 26.07 -17.61
CA ALA A 708 8.16 25.13 -16.52
C ALA A 708 6.86 24.88 -15.73
N LYS A 709 6.05 25.92 -15.47
CA LYS A 709 4.74 25.80 -14.83
C LYS A 709 3.74 25.03 -15.70
N MET A 710 3.73 25.26 -17.01
CA MET A 710 2.91 24.48 -17.94
C MET A 710 3.31 22.99 -17.97
N MET A 711 4.61 22.71 -17.89
CA MET A 711 5.15 21.34 -17.87
C MET A 711 4.94 20.59 -16.55
N THR A 712 4.66 21.30 -15.47
CA THR A 712 4.52 20.73 -14.11
C THR A 712 3.09 20.75 -13.59
N THR A 713 2.20 21.48 -14.25
CA THR A 713 0.75 21.44 -14.02
C THR A 713 0.11 20.34 -14.88
N ALA A 714 -1.02 19.78 -14.46
CA ALA A 714 -1.69 18.63 -15.09
C ALA A 714 -2.24 18.88 -16.52
N LEU A 715 -1.90 20.01 -17.15
CA LEU A 715 -2.38 20.42 -18.46
C LEU A 715 -1.62 19.78 -19.62
N VAL A 716 -0.41 19.24 -19.39
CA VAL A 716 0.44 18.68 -20.44
C VAL A 716 0.91 17.28 -20.04
N ARG A 717 0.57 16.25 -20.84
CA ARG A 717 1.15 14.91 -20.69
C ARG A 717 2.61 14.96 -21.13
N ILE A 718 3.54 14.59 -20.23
CA ILE A 718 4.99 14.65 -20.46
C ILE A 718 5.37 13.86 -21.73
N ASP A 719 4.74 12.72 -21.98
CA ASP A 719 4.98 11.86 -23.13
C ASP A 719 4.59 12.56 -24.45
N SER A 720 3.45 13.27 -24.45
CA SER A 720 2.98 14.02 -25.62
C SER A 720 3.86 15.23 -25.94
N GLU A 721 4.44 15.85 -24.92
CA GLU A 721 5.37 16.96 -25.12
C GLU A 721 6.76 16.47 -25.57
N TYR A 722 7.20 15.28 -25.14
CA TYR A 722 8.42 14.67 -25.68
C TYR A 722 8.33 14.50 -27.19
N ASP A 723 7.25 13.88 -27.68
CA ASP A 723 7.03 13.66 -29.11
C ASP A 723 6.90 14.98 -29.88
N ARG A 724 6.21 15.97 -29.29
CA ARG A 724 6.08 17.31 -29.87
C ARG A 724 7.42 18.04 -29.96
N LEU A 725 8.23 17.99 -28.90
CA LEU A 725 9.54 18.64 -28.86
C LEU A 725 10.51 17.97 -29.82
N ARG A 726 10.51 16.63 -29.85
CA ARG A 726 11.28 15.82 -30.81
C ARG A 726 10.92 16.16 -32.25
N THR A 727 9.64 16.24 -32.58
CA THR A 727 9.15 16.66 -33.90
C THR A 727 9.61 18.08 -34.26
N ARG A 728 9.54 19.01 -33.30
CA ARG A 728 9.97 20.41 -33.49
C ARG A 728 11.48 20.51 -33.72
N ILE A 729 12.28 19.70 -33.03
CA ILE A 729 13.73 19.62 -33.20
C ILE A 729 14.07 19.01 -34.56
N GLN A 730 13.41 17.91 -34.95
CA GLN A 730 13.60 17.30 -36.26
C GLN A 730 13.26 18.28 -37.40
N ALA A 731 12.17 19.03 -37.27
CA ALA A 731 11.80 20.06 -38.25
C ALA A 731 12.84 21.19 -38.36
N ARG A 732 13.49 21.56 -37.25
CA ARG A 732 14.47 22.64 -37.18
C ARG A 732 15.88 22.21 -37.64
N TYR A 733 16.25 20.95 -37.43
CA TYR A 733 17.59 20.41 -37.71
C TYR A 733 17.56 19.39 -38.86
N ASN A 734 16.84 19.68 -39.96
CA ASN A 734 16.83 18.90 -41.21
C ASN A 734 16.55 17.38 -41.02
N GLY A 735 15.64 17.02 -40.12
CA GLY A 735 15.24 15.64 -39.86
C GLY A 735 16.15 14.89 -38.89
N GLN A 736 17.15 15.54 -38.28
CA GLN A 736 18.00 14.90 -37.28
C GLN A 736 17.27 14.71 -35.95
N ASP A 737 17.33 13.49 -35.43
CA ASP A 737 16.74 13.13 -34.14
C ASP A 737 17.73 13.38 -33.00
N LEU A 738 17.87 14.65 -32.63
CA LEU A 738 18.87 15.09 -31.66
C LEU A 738 18.41 14.91 -30.20
N LEU A 739 17.10 14.90 -29.94
CA LEU A 739 16.56 14.78 -28.59
C LEU A 739 16.61 13.35 -28.09
N GLN A 740 17.62 13.05 -27.28
CA GLN A 740 17.69 11.80 -26.54
C GLN A 740 16.77 11.85 -25.31
N LEU A 741 16.17 10.71 -24.97
CA LEU A 741 15.19 10.61 -23.88
C LEU A 741 15.81 10.99 -22.51
N ASP A 742 17.07 10.64 -22.27
CA ASP A 742 17.80 10.99 -21.05
C ASP A 742 17.97 12.52 -20.90
N GLU A 743 18.16 13.21 -22.01
CA GLU A 743 18.30 14.66 -22.06
C GLU A 743 16.97 15.37 -21.83
N TYR A 744 15.89 14.85 -22.40
CA TYR A 744 14.55 15.35 -22.13
C TYR A 744 14.16 15.18 -20.65
N VAL A 745 14.50 14.04 -20.04
CA VAL A 745 14.27 13.81 -18.61
C VAL A 745 15.09 14.78 -17.74
N ARG A 746 16.34 15.08 -18.11
CA ARG A 746 17.14 16.13 -17.44
C ARG A 746 16.44 17.49 -17.52
N LEU A 747 15.92 17.86 -18.70
CA LEU A 747 15.18 19.10 -18.89
C LEU A 747 13.93 19.17 -17.99
N VAL A 748 13.10 18.14 -17.96
CA VAL A 748 11.87 18.11 -17.13
C VAL A 748 12.19 18.20 -15.64
N ARG A 749 13.24 17.51 -15.16
CA ARG A 749 13.69 17.61 -13.76
C ARG A 749 14.21 19.01 -13.43
N ALA A 750 14.95 19.63 -14.35
CA ALA A 750 15.47 20.98 -14.17
C ALA A 750 14.32 22.01 -14.12
N LEU A 751 13.30 21.86 -14.97
CA LEU A 751 12.10 22.72 -14.99
C LEU A 751 11.31 22.60 -13.68
N LYS A 752 11.15 21.39 -13.12
CA LYS A 752 10.52 21.20 -11.79
C LYS A 752 11.21 22.01 -10.69
N LYS A 753 12.55 22.01 -10.68
CA LYS A 753 13.34 22.80 -9.71
C LYS A 753 13.15 24.30 -9.89
N ILE A 754 13.00 24.78 -11.12
CA ILE A 754 12.70 26.20 -11.38
C ILE A 754 11.34 26.59 -10.81
N VAL A 755 10.31 25.75 -10.98
CA VAL A 755 8.96 26.05 -10.44
C VAL A 755 8.98 26.11 -8.91
N GLU A 756 9.76 25.26 -8.27
CA GLU A 756 9.97 25.30 -6.82
C GLU A 756 10.72 26.57 -6.36
N GLN A 757 11.67 27.06 -7.16
CA GLN A 757 12.42 28.29 -6.89
C GLN A 757 11.61 29.57 -7.15
N SER A 758 10.65 29.50 -8.07
CA SER A 758 9.70 30.55 -8.48
C SER A 758 8.55 30.78 -7.49
N GLN A 759 8.28 29.80 -6.62
CA GLN A 759 7.20 29.86 -5.61
C GLN A 759 7.71 30.30 -4.21
N LEU A 760 9.00 30.66 -4.11
CA LEU A 760 9.66 31.26 -2.94
C LEU A 760 9.66 32.78 -3.06
#